data_AF-A0A4V1NUY4-F1
#
_entry.id   AF-A0A4V1NUY4-F1
#
_cell.length_a   1.000
_cell.length_b   1.000
_cell.length_c   1.000
_cell.angle_alpha   90.00
_cell.angle_beta   90.00
_cell.angle_gamma   90.00
#
_symmetry.space_group_name_H-M   'P 1'
#
loop_
_entity.id
_entity.type
_entity.pdbx_description
1 polymer ?
#
loop_
_entity_poly.entity_id
_entity_poly.type
_entity_poly.pdbx_seq_one_letter_code
_entity_poly.pdbx_strand_id
1 'polypeptide(L)'
;MRVKLFCLSMLSVLSFLAARAQGTVPVFQASLNGHTFTLAGGDIPGGMKTRIPVTLVPVTLTFSGAHPDTLDARADVRPILASPVFRRFSFPAGGDTQYTDALLRSNFGAAAKGHTLLEKLSVKPVTIAIPAGYGYLLTSKKNGGQVAVVDMQYVQRELFKQLPKQDGSLVLAVTHNATFYAEGDDTICCATGTHGIDKASGTSFVLGSYFANTPEIVRERDIQPLTQQLAEFFHDPLHDPLAPGNTPTGNLVSPWVMPHGGCGGGGIGSAYFLLQPTNTNHKNNFPVSAPYLASAGSKSYHLSNIALLSWYTGAASATYSFPDKDALTAPAEPCVPRRMDAAGITAPTVAAIPNDEPGTHRLIGYWTGSQDFRLRDISPQWDIIIEAFATPDHTAPEGSLRFAPPRGYTAEELKADIAFMQSKGKKVMISLGGGGQFFSASTPESQAVFVASVTDIVTKYGFDGVDIDFESPSLNLDANDRDFRHPTTPSVVHLIDGLRQLREHFGPHFMISLVPEGTQIPGGAPAYGGQFGSYLPLAYGLRDILSFVDVQDYNTPPLQGLDGEVYQAATTDYHAAMTELLLHGFAVGGDPNELFPGMPAEKVAVGFLTGYEGPETMHHGIDYLVTGKKPADATYPLVNPAGYPGLLGAMYWTLDDDRRENYRYSNNLGPLLHAYPAKP
;
A
#
# COMPACT_ATOMS: atom_id res chain seq x y z
N MET A 1 30.62 61.65 31.71
CA MET A 1 31.72 62.50 31.19
C MET A 1 32.30 61.85 29.94
N ARG A 2 32.11 62.48 28.76
CA ARG A 2 32.91 62.46 27.50
C ARG A 2 33.77 61.21 27.24
N VAL A 3 33.42 60.33 26.29
CA VAL A 3 33.67 60.42 24.82
C VAL A 3 35.10 60.83 24.46
N LYS A 4 35.82 59.91 23.78
CA LYS A 4 36.68 60.21 22.63
C LYS A 4 36.88 58.97 21.75
N LEU A 5 36.89 59.26 20.44
CA LEU A 5 36.69 58.44 19.25
C LEU A 5 38.02 58.33 18.47
N PHE A 6 38.02 57.43 17.46
CA PHE A 6 38.96 57.23 16.32
C PHE A 6 40.07 56.16 16.53
N CYS A 7 40.39 55.25 15.57
CA CYS A 7 40.05 55.14 14.15
C CYS A 7 40.28 53.71 13.62
N LEU A 8 39.47 53.31 12.63
CA LEU A 8 39.65 52.37 11.50
C LEU A 8 40.78 51.32 11.49
N SER A 9 40.39 50.07 11.23
CA SER A 9 40.92 49.32 10.07
C SER A 9 39.90 48.25 9.61
N MET A 10 39.61 48.26 8.30
CA MET A 10 38.82 47.25 7.61
C MET A 10 39.48 45.88 7.76
N LEU A 11 38.73 44.87 8.21
CA LEU A 11 39.01 43.48 7.87
C LEU A 11 37.84 42.90 7.07
N SER A 12 38.20 42.44 5.89
CA SER A 12 37.42 41.70 4.92
C SER A 12 36.68 40.52 5.56
N VAL A 13 35.36 40.48 5.44
CA VAL A 13 34.56 39.31 5.76
C VAL A 13 34.77 38.27 4.65
N LEU A 14 35.67 37.30 4.89
CA LEU A 14 35.63 36.03 4.17
C LEU A 14 34.42 35.24 4.72
N SER A 15 33.31 35.30 3.99
CA SER A 15 32.18 34.40 4.21
C SER A 15 32.53 33.00 3.71
N PHE A 16 33.18 32.19 4.55
CA PHE A 16 33.10 30.74 4.41
C PHE A 16 31.68 30.33 4.81
N LEU A 17 30.80 30.12 3.83
CA LEU A 17 29.54 29.41 4.01
C LEU A 17 29.88 27.95 4.37
N ALA A 18 30.00 27.67 5.66
CA ALA A 18 30.04 26.31 6.17
C ALA A 18 28.69 25.64 5.87
N ALA A 19 28.71 24.57 5.06
CA ALA A 19 27.59 23.66 4.89
C ALA A 19 27.12 23.19 6.28
N ARG A 20 25.90 23.57 6.69
CA ARG A 20 25.30 23.06 7.93
C ARG A 20 24.68 21.70 7.62
N ALA A 21 25.32 20.61 8.05
CA ALA A 21 24.74 19.29 7.90
C ALA A 21 23.66 19.05 8.98
N GLN A 22 22.42 18.83 8.56
CA GLN A 22 21.33 18.32 9.41
C GLN A 22 21.39 16.79 9.57
N GLY A 23 22.26 16.10 8.82
CA GLY A 23 22.59 14.67 8.93
C GLY A 23 24.11 14.42 8.91
N THR A 24 24.55 13.17 8.72
CA THR A 24 25.99 12.81 8.70
C THR A 24 26.67 13.02 7.35
N VAL A 25 25.89 13.20 6.28
CA VAL A 25 26.41 13.47 4.92
C VAL A 25 26.41 14.98 4.63
N PRO A 26 27.47 15.53 3.99
CA PRO A 26 27.47 16.93 3.55
C PRO A 26 26.32 17.21 2.58
N VAL A 27 25.77 18.42 2.65
CA VAL A 27 24.72 18.90 1.73
C VAL A 27 25.09 20.26 1.15
N PHE A 28 24.54 20.58 -0.02
CA PHE A 28 24.64 21.90 -0.65
C PHE A 28 23.28 22.36 -1.17
N GLN A 29 23.11 23.67 -1.31
CA GLN A 29 21.89 24.23 -1.89
C GLN A 29 22.10 24.55 -3.38
N ALA A 30 21.11 24.23 -4.19
CA ALA A 30 21.07 24.60 -5.60
C ALA A 30 19.69 25.16 -5.95
N SER A 31 19.65 26.19 -6.78
CA SER A 31 18.40 26.76 -7.28
C SER A 31 18.18 26.44 -8.76
N LEU A 32 17.00 25.94 -9.09
CA LEU A 32 16.58 25.64 -10.46
C LEU A 32 15.15 26.14 -10.67
N ASN A 33 14.94 26.96 -11.71
CA ASN A 33 13.64 27.53 -12.06
C ASN A 33 12.88 28.19 -10.88
N GLY A 34 13.59 28.87 -9.98
CA GLY A 34 13.01 29.52 -8.80
C GLY A 34 12.74 28.61 -7.60
N HIS A 35 12.98 27.30 -7.72
CA HIS A 35 12.95 26.34 -6.62
C HIS A 35 14.36 26.18 -6.04
N THR A 36 14.46 26.01 -4.72
CA THR A 36 15.72 25.73 -4.04
C THR A 36 15.68 24.33 -3.47
N PHE A 37 16.68 23.53 -3.84
CA PHE A 37 16.86 22.16 -3.39
C PHE A 37 18.08 22.05 -2.48
N THR A 38 17.96 21.25 -1.43
CA THR A 38 19.10 20.76 -0.65
C THR A 38 19.52 19.40 -1.21
N LEU A 39 20.75 19.27 -1.70
CA LEU A 39 21.24 18.07 -2.39
C LEU A 39 22.41 17.45 -1.63
N ALA A 40 22.59 16.13 -1.73
CA ALA A 40 23.71 15.45 -1.08
C ALA A 40 25.04 15.79 -1.78
N GLY A 41 26.09 16.05 -1.02
CA GLY A 41 27.44 16.27 -1.53
C GLY A 41 27.93 17.72 -1.41
N GLY A 42 28.82 18.11 -2.34
CA GLY A 42 29.35 19.48 -2.43
C GLY A 42 28.81 20.22 -3.65
N ASP A 43 29.05 21.53 -3.68
CA ASP A 43 28.63 22.42 -4.77
C ASP A 43 29.21 21.99 -6.13
N ILE A 44 28.39 21.27 -6.90
CA ILE A 44 28.73 20.73 -8.23
C ILE A 44 28.95 21.85 -9.25
N PRO A 45 28.08 22.87 -9.38
CA PRO A 45 28.37 24.05 -10.20
C PRO A 45 29.66 24.78 -9.81
N GLY A 46 29.95 24.86 -8.51
CA GLY A 46 31.13 25.51 -7.95
C GLY A 46 32.46 24.80 -8.18
N GLY A 47 32.45 23.58 -8.74
CA GLY A 47 33.67 22.80 -8.99
C GLY A 47 34.21 22.05 -7.77
N MET A 48 33.43 21.97 -6.68
CA MET A 48 33.85 21.31 -5.45
C MET A 48 33.92 19.79 -5.65
N LYS A 49 34.94 19.16 -5.05
CA LYS A 49 35.05 17.71 -4.98
C LYS A 49 34.76 17.22 -3.57
N THR A 50 33.68 16.47 -3.42
CA THR A 50 33.25 15.84 -2.17
C THR A 50 33.45 14.33 -2.25
N ARG A 51 33.93 13.73 -1.16
CA ARG A 51 34.08 12.29 -0.99
C ARG A 51 33.27 11.89 0.24
N ILE A 52 32.24 11.09 0.04
CA ILE A 52 31.33 10.62 1.10
C ILE A 52 31.79 9.22 1.51
N PRO A 53 32.32 9.03 2.74
CA PRO A 53 32.50 7.71 3.33
C PRO A 53 31.19 6.91 3.33
N VAL A 54 31.28 5.60 3.09
CA VAL A 54 30.11 4.71 3.10
C VAL A 54 30.31 3.54 4.06
N THR A 55 29.32 3.34 4.92
CA THR A 55 29.14 2.12 5.71
C THR A 55 28.10 1.26 5.01
N LEU A 56 28.55 0.24 4.28
CA LEU A 56 27.68 -0.73 3.60
C LEU A 56 27.22 -1.79 4.62
N VAL A 57 25.92 -1.93 4.78
CA VAL A 57 25.31 -2.81 5.78
C VAL A 57 24.47 -3.87 5.06
N PRO A 58 25.06 -5.04 4.74
CA PRO A 58 24.25 -6.16 4.27
C PRO A 58 23.37 -6.65 5.43
N VAL A 59 22.05 -6.64 5.21
CA VAL A 59 21.04 -7.06 6.17
C VAL A 59 20.63 -8.50 5.89
N THR A 60 20.73 -9.33 6.91
CA THR A 60 20.14 -10.68 6.94
C THR A 60 18.78 -10.61 7.63
N LEU A 61 17.70 -10.91 6.91
CA LEU A 61 16.34 -11.02 7.47
C LEU A 61 16.06 -12.47 7.83
N THR A 62 15.62 -12.75 9.06
CA THR A 62 15.24 -14.10 9.51
C THR A 62 13.76 -14.13 9.89
N PHE A 63 12.99 -15.03 9.31
CA PHE A 63 11.55 -15.14 9.53
C PHE A 63 11.25 -16.26 10.53
N SER A 64 10.29 -16.00 11.42
CA SER A 64 9.80 -17.01 12.37
C SER A 64 8.62 -17.78 11.74
N GLY A 65 8.53 -19.09 11.97
CA GLY A 65 7.43 -19.92 11.46
C GLY A 65 7.74 -21.42 11.49
N ALA A 66 6.84 -22.24 10.93
CA ALA A 66 7.03 -23.69 10.81
C ALA A 66 8.28 -24.06 9.97
N HIS A 67 8.65 -23.18 9.03
CA HIS A 67 9.87 -23.26 8.23
C HIS A 67 10.64 -21.93 8.34
N PRO A 68 11.55 -21.80 9.32
CA PRO A 68 12.32 -20.58 9.48
C PRO A 68 13.27 -20.40 8.30
N ASP A 69 13.03 -19.35 7.52
CA ASP A 69 13.81 -18.99 6.35
C ASP A 69 14.61 -17.71 6.57
N THR A 70 15.63 -17.52 5.74
CA THR A 70 16.56 -16.40 5.83
C THR A 70 16.85 -15.82 4.45
N LEU A 71 16.76 -14.50 4.33
CA LEU A 71 17.23 -13.75 3.16
C LEU A 71 18.49 -12.98 3.55
N ASP A 72 19.63 -13.28 2.92
CA ASP A 72 20.95 -12.81 3.35
C ASP A 72 21.66 -11.98 2.28
N ALA A 73 21.75 -10.67 2.49
CA ALA A 73 22.38 -9.73 1.56
C ALA A 73 23.92 -9.77 1.56
N ARG A 74 24.58 -10.60 2.40
CA ARG A 74 26.06 -10.66 2.43
C ARG A 74 26.66 -11.05 1.08
N ALA A 75 25.98 -11.92 0.32
CA ALA A 75 26.41 -12.33 -1.01
C ALA A 75 26.35 -11.17 -2.03
N ASP A 76 25.48 -10.18 -1.80
CA ASP A 76 25.22 -9.08 -2.72
C ASP A 76 26.24 -7.94 -2.61
N VAL A 77 27.02 -7.92 -1.52
CA VAL A 77 28.09 -6.93 -1.30
C VAL A 77 29.05 -6.88 -2.49
N ARG A 78 29.50 -8.03 -2.97
CA ARG A 78 30.47 -8.09 -4.08
C ARG A 78 29.92 -7.52 -5.39
N PRO A 79 28.75 -7.95 -5.90
CA PRO A 79 28.18 -7.35 -7.11
C PRO A 79 27.89 -5.85 -6.95
N ILE A 80 27.41 -5.40 -5.78
CA ILE A 80 27.19 -3.97 -5.49
C ILE A 80 28.49 -3.17 -5.60
N LEU A 81 29.59 -3.61 -4.97
CA LEU A 81 30.89 -2.93 -5.03
C LEU A 81 31.56 -2.95 -6.41
N ALA A 82 31.11 -3.85 -7.30
CA ALA A 82 31.55 -3.93 -8.69
C ALA A 82 30.67 -3.10 -9.65
N SER A 83 29.52 -2.61 -9.17
CA SER A 83 28.55 -1.89 -9.98
C SER A 83 28.91 -0.42 -10.23
N PRO A 84 28.19 0.27 -11.15
CA PRO A 84 28.31 1.72 -11.36
C PRO A 84 28.05 2.59 -10.12
N VAL A 85 27.50 2.05 -9.02
CA VAL A 85 27.36 2.80 -7.75
C VAL A 85 28.75 3.18 -7.20
N PHE A 86 29.71 2.26 -7.25
CA PHE A 86 31.06 2.47 -6.70
C PHE A 86 32.16 2.49 -7.76
N ARG A 87 31.87 2.06 -8.98
CA ARG A 87 32.80 2.03 -10.11
C ARG A 87 32.44 3.09 -11.13
N ARG A 88 33.45 3.56 -11.86
CA ARG A 88 33.24 4.48 -12.98
C ARG A 88 32.53 3.75 -14.11
N PHE A 89 31.54 4.43 -14.68
CA PHE A 89 30.79 4.00 -15.84
C PHE A 89 30.53 5.22 -16.73
N SER A 90 30.58 5.04 -18.05
CA SER A 90 30.32 6.11 -19.00
C SER A 90 28.81 6.27 -19.20
N PHE A 91 28.20 7.15 -18.43
CA PHE A 91 26.77 7.45 -18.56
C PHE A 91 26.50 8.39 -19.75
N PRO A 92 25.38 8.20 -20.49
CA PRO A 92 25.02 9.07 -21.61
C PRO A 92 24.93 10.54 -21.21
N ALA A 93 24.36 10.81 -20.03
CA ALA A 93 24.39 12.09 -19.34
C ALA A 93 25.24 11.96 -18.07
N GLY A 94 25.90 13.04 -17.63
CA GLY A 94 26.73 13.04 -16.41
C GLY A 94 28.19 12.59 -16.60
N GLY A 95 28.48 11.81 -17.64
CA GLY A 95 29.84 11.45 -18.08
C GLY A 95 30.42 10.20 -17.39
N ASP A 96 31.75 10.04 -17.46
CA ASP A 96 32.47 8.87 -16.95
C ASP A 96 32.80 8.97 -15.45
N THR A 97 31.87 8.50 -14.61
CA THR A 97 31.95 8.63 -13.14
C THR A 97 31.04 7.60 -12.44
N GLN A 98 30.85 7.72 -11.12
CA GLN A 98 29.92 6.90 -10.32
C GLN A 98 28.47 7.34 -10.54
N TYR A 99 27.51 6.44 -10.36
CA TYR A 99 26.08 6.66 -10.62
C TYR A 99 25.51 7.94 -9.99
N THR A 100 25.67 8.14 -8.68
CA THR A 100 25.09 9.31 -7.99
C THR A 100 25.77 10.62 -8.36
N ASP A 101 27.07 10.58 -8.69
CA ASP A 101 27.79 11.73 -9.25
C ASP A 101 27.25 12.10 -10.65
N ALA A 102 27.06 11.10 -11.51
CA ALA A 102 26.50 11.29 -12.84
C ALA A 102 25.07 11.84 -12.79
N LEU A 103 24.24 11.37 -11.86
CA LEU A 103 22.91 11.92 -11.60
C LEU A 103 22.98 13.41 -11.27
N LEU A 104 23.75 13.80 -10.25
CA LEU A 104 23.88 15.20 -9.85
C LEU A 104 24.40 16.07 -11.00
N ARG A 105 25.41 15.60 -11.74
CA ARG A 105 25.96 16.32 -12.89
C ARG A 105 24.93 16.47 -14.01
N SER A 106 24.05 15.48 -14.20
CA SER A 106 22.98 15.52 -15.19
C SER A 106 21.93 16.60 -14.88
N ASN A 107 21.67 16.90 -13.60
CA ASN A 107 20.79 18.02 -13.22
C ASN A 107 21.33 19.40 -13.66
N PHE A 108 22.65 19.55 -13.81
CA PHE A 108 23.28 20.85 -14.11
C PHE A 108 23.91 20.95 -15.50
N GLY A 109 24.00 19.84 -16.24
CA GLY A 109 24.53 19.79 -17.60
C GLY A 109 25.91 20.44 -17.73
N ALA A 110 26.05 21.39 -18.66
CA ALA A 110 27.32 22.08 -18.92
C ALA A 110 27.85 22.90 -17.72
N ALA A 111 27.00 23.24 -16.74
CA ALA A 111 27.43 23.95 -15.53
C ALA A 111 28.14 23.02 -14.52
N ALA A 112 28.04 21.70 -14.66
CA ALA A 112 28.58 20.74 -13.71
C ALA A 112 30.12 20.64 -13.78
N LYS A 113 30.81 21.26 -12.82
CA LYS A 113 32.29 21.28 -12.74
C LYS A 113 32.86 20.39 -11.64
N GLY A 114 32.07 20.13 -10.59
CA GLY A 114 32.46 19.38 -9.41
C GLY A 114 32.14 17.89 -9.47
N HIS A 115 32.44 17.20 -8.38
CA HIS A 115 32.18 15.77 -8.21
C HIS A 115 31.77 15.43 -6.77
N THR A 116 30.80 14.54 -6.60
CA THR A 116 30.43 13.93 -5.32
C THR A 116 30.58 12.41 -5.44
N LEU A 117 31.62 11.85 -4.84
CA LEU A 117 31.97 10.43 -4.98
C LEU A 117 31.73 9.66 -3.67
N LEU A 118 31.24 8.43 -3.78
CA LEU A 118 31.13 7.46 -2.68
C LEU A 118 32.45 6.69 -2.51
N GLU A 119 33.07 6.76 -1.34
CA GLU A 119 34.40 6.19 -1.07
C GLU A 119 34.55 5.69 0.39
N LYS A 120 35.78 5.30 0.80
CA LYS A 120 36.15 4.89 2.17
C LYS A 120 35.15 3.89 2.78
N LEU A 121 35.09 2.72 2.14
CA LEU A 121 34.10 1.69 2.42
C LEU A 121 34.42 0.91 3.68
N SER A 122 33.42 0.76 4.54
CA SER A 122 33.39 -0.27 5.58
C SER A 122 32.15 -1.15 5.40
N VAL A 123 32.26 -2.43 5.75
CA VAL A 123 31.14 -3.37 5.68
C VAL A 123 30.77 -3.81 7.10
N LYS A 124 29.51 -3.63 7.48
CA LYS A 124 28.99 -3.98 8.81
C LYS A 124 27.70 -4.79 8.66
N PRO A 125 27.76 -6.13 8.63
CA PRO A 125 26.57 -6.96 8.54
C PRO A 125 25.68 -6.81 9.76
N VAL A 126 24.36 -6.89 9.55
CA VAL A 126 23.33 -6.84 10.60
C VAL A 126 22.33 -7.97 10.36
N THR A 127 21.84 -8.58 11.43
CA THR A 127 20.76 -9.58 11.36
C THR A 127 19.52 -9.01 12.04
N ILE A 128 18.38 -9.08 11.37
CA ILE A 128 17.08 -8.61 11.88
C ILE A 128 16.10 -9.78 11.84
N ALA A 129 15.56 -10.14 13.01
CA ALA A 129 14.46 -11.09 13.08
C ALA A 129 13.15 -10.38 12.73
N ILE A 130 12.36 -10.96 11.83
CA ILE A 130 11.03 -10.48 11.44
C ILE A 130 9.99 -11.37 12.12
N PRO A 131 9.29 -10.88 13.15
CA PRO A 131 8.14 -11.58 13.74
C PRO A 131 6.97 -11.61 12.75
N ALA A 132 6.06 -12.59 12.89
CA ALA A 132 4.95 -12.79 11.96
C ALA A 132 4.12 -11.51 11.70
N GLY A 133 3.90 -10.66 12.72
CA GLY A 133 3.18 -9.39 12.58
C GLY A 133 3.92 -8.24 11.89
N TYR A 134 5.15 -8.44 11.44
CA TYR A 134 5.97 -7.40 10.79
C TYR A 134 6.45 -7.81 9.39
N GLY A 135 5.95 -8.93 8.87
CA GLY A 135 6.19 -9.33 7.50
C GLY A 135 6.21 -10.84 7.32
N TYR A 136 6.25 -11.22 6.05
CA TYR A 136 6.17 -12.60 5.61
C TYR A 136 7.06 -12.84 4.38
N LEU A 137 7.29 -14.11 4.08
CA LEU A 137 8.10 -14.56 2.95
C LEU A 137 7.22 -15.28 1.94
N LEU A 138 7.31 -14.85 0.68
CA LEU A 138 6.65 -15.49 -0.45
C LEU A 138 7.68 -16.31 -1.24
N THR A 139 7.31 -17.51 -1.67
CA THR A 139 8.18 -18.41 -2.43
C THR A 139 7.44 -18.95 -3.64
N SER A 140 7.93 -18.65 -4.84
CA SER A 140 7.38 -19.23 -6.08
C SER A 140 7.71 -20.71 -6.14
N LYS A 141 6.68 -21.54 -6.27
CA LYS A 141 6.82 -22.99 -6.45
C LYS A 141 7.45 -23.35 -7.80
N LYS A 142 7.21 -22.54 -8.84
CA LYS A 142 7.70 -22.75 -10.21
C LYS A 142 9.21 -22.60 -10.31
N ASN A 143 9.77 -21.55 -9.71
CA ASN A 143 11.20 -21.22 -9.89
C ASN A 143 12.02 -21.20 -8.59
N GLY A 144 11.39 -21.42 -7.43
CA GLY A 144 12.04 -21.41 -6.11
C GLY A 144 12.46 -20.01 -5.65
N GLY A 145 12.13 -18.98 -6.41
CA GLY A 145 12.49 -17.60 -6.12
C GLY A 145 11.68 -17.06 -4.95
N GLN A 146 12.33 -16.24 -4.13
CA GLN A 146 11.77 -15.74 -2.88
C GLN A 146 11.69 -14.23 -2.87
N VAL A 147 10.67 -13.67 -2.22
CA VAL A 147 10.57 -12.23 -1.93
C VAL A 147 9.85 -12.03 -0.60
N ALA A 148 10.41 -11.19 0.25
CA ALA A 148 9.79 -10.80 1.51
C ALA A 148 8.98 -9.50 1.37
N VAL A 149 7.90 -9.40 2.13
CA VAL A 149 7.11 -8.18 2.32
C VAL A 149 7.21 -7.84 3.81
N VAL A 150 7.87 -6.72 4.15
CA VAL A 150 8.22 -6.41 5.55
C VAL A 150 7.95 -4.96 5.94
N ASP A 151 7.65 -4.70 7.22
CA ASP A 151 7.44 -3.35 7.74
C ASP A 151 8.76 -2.53 7.65
N MET A 152 8.73 -1.48 6.84
CA MET A 152 9.85 -0.55 6.65
C MET A 152 10.30 0.06 7.98
N GLN A 153 9.36 0.46 8.83
CA GLN A 153 9.67 1.12 10.10
C GLN A 153 10.27 0.14 11.09
N TYR A 154 9.77 -1.10 11.13
CA TYR A 154 10.34 -2.14 11.97
C TYR A 154 11.80 -2.41 11.59
N VAL A 155 12.07 -2.62 10.30
CA VAL A 155 13.43 -2.85 9.79
C VAL A 155 14.35 -1.67 10.12
N GLN A 156 13.90 -0.43 9.92
CA GLN A 156 14.68 0.76 10.28
C GLN A 156 15.00 0.82 11.78
N ARG A 157 14.01 0.59 12.65
CA ARG A 157 14.21 0.59 14.11
C ARG A 157 15.22 -0.47 14.54
N GLU A 158 15.11 -1.70 14.04
CA GLU A 158 16.03 -2.78 14.38
C GLU A 158 17.44 -2.57 13.82
N LEU A 159 17.54 -1.99 12.62
CA LEU A 159 18.80 -1.60 12.00
C LEU A 159 19.58 -0.60 12.88
N PHE A 160 18.94 0.50 13.29
CA PHE A 160 19.62 1.56 14.05
C PHE A 160 19.82 1.22 15.54
N LYS A 161 19.10 0.24 16.10
CA LYS A 161 19.46 -0.35 17.40
C LYS A 161 20.83 -1.03 17.36
N GLN A 162 21.20 -1.62 16.23
CA GLN A 162 22.45 -2.37 16.06
C GLN A 162 23.59 -1.53 15.48
N LEU A 163 23.30 -0.33 14.98
CA LEU A 163 24.28 0.57 14.39
C LEU A 163 24.38 1.87 15.19
N PRO A 164 25.50 2.12 15.91
CA PRO A 164 25.71 3.42 16.52
C PRO A 164 25.81 4.51 15.44
N LYS A 165 25.66 5.78 15.82
CA LYS A 165 25.79 6.93 14.91
C LYS A 165 27.05 6.82 14.04
N GLN A 166 26.90 7.02 12.72
CA GLN A 166 27.99 6.91 11.74
C GLN A 166 28.46 8.30 11.29
N ASP A 167 29.21 9.01 12.14
CA ASP A 167 29.63 10.39 11.86
C ASP A 167 30.40 10.51 10.53
N GLY A 168 29.98 11.46 9.68
CA GLY A 168 30.62 11.74 8.40
C GLY A 168 30.47 10.64 7.34
N SER A 169 29.61 9.64 7.55
CA SER A 169 29.39 8.51 6.65
C SER A 169 27.92 8.38 6.24
N LEU A 170 27.69 7.91 5.03
CA LEU A 170 26.38 7.43 4.57
C LEU A 170 26.23 5.95 4.98
N VAL A 171 25.16 5.61 5.70
CA VAL A 171 24.76 4.21 5.89
C VAL A 171 24.03 3.75 4.63
N LEU A 172 24.58 2.76 3.94
CA LEU A 172 23.94 2.11 2.80
C LEU A 172 23.52 0.71 3.24
N ALA A 173 22.29 0.57 3.74
CA ALA A 173 21.73 -0.71 4.16
C ALA A 173 21.07 -1.42 2.97
N VAL A 174 21.33 -2.72 2.84
CA VAL A 174 20.85 -3.51 1.70
C VAL A 174 20.23 -4.81 2.20
N THR A 175 18.97 -5.05 1.86
CA THR A 175 18.30 -6.35 2.04
C THR A 175 18.43 -7.20 0.78
N HIS A 176 18.24 -8.51 0.90
CA HIS A 176 18.12 -9.42 -0.24
C HIS A 176 16.65 -9.72 -0.49
N ASN A 177 16.15 -9.52 -1.70
CA ASN A 177 14.78 -9.84 -2.11
C ASN A 177 13.69 -9.38 -1.11
N ALA A 178 13.74 -8.13 -0.64
CA ALA A 178 12.70 -7.58 0.21
C ALA A 178 12.03 -6.36 -0.43
N THR A 179 10.71 -6.34 -0.40
CA THR A 179 9.89 -5.15 -0.57
C THR A 179 9.32 -4.75 0.79
N PHE A 180 8.88 -3.51 0.89
CA PHE A 180 8.46 -2.92 2.14
C PHE A 180 7.08 -2.29 2.05
N TYR A 181 6.34 -2.37 3.15
CA TYR A 181 5.17 -1.54 3.40
C TYR A 181 5.48 -0.49 4.48
N ALA A 182 4.69 0.58 4.52
CA ALA A 182 4.90 1.74 5.39
C ALA A 182 3.82 1.85 6.48
N GLU A 183 3.94 2.84 7.37
CA GLU A 183 2.95 3.16 8.43
C GLU A 183 2.60 2.04 9.43
N GLY A 184 3.22 0.86 9.34
CA GLY A 184 2.79 -0.33 10.08
C GLY A 184 1.51 -0.94 9.53
N ASP A 185 1.13 -0.54 8.32
CA ASP A 185 -0.07 -0.92 7.59
C ASP A 185 0.35 -1.44 6.22
N ASP A 186 0.10 -2.73 5.96
CA ASP A 186 0.50 -3.34 4.70
C ASP A 186 -0.37 -2.96 3.51
N THR A 187 -1.49 -2.28 3.73
CA THR A 187 -2.21 -1.58 2.67
C THR A 187 -1.48 -0.31 2.22
N ILE A 188 -0.32 0.01 2.79
CA ILE A 188 0.56 1.06 2.30
C ILE A 188 1.83 0.41 1.74
N CYS A 189 1.64 -0.33 0.64
CA CYS A 189 2.69 -1.10 -0.04
C CYS A 189 2.79 -0.71 -1.53
N CYS A 190 3.76 -1.09 -2.32
CA CYS A 190 5.07 -1.49 -1.87
C CYS A 190 6.10 -0.47 -2.31
N ALA A 191 7.12 -0.31 -1.47
CA ALA A 191 8.36 0.38 -1.80
C ALA A 191 9.50 -0.64 -1.83
N THR A 192 10.53 -0.39 -2.62
CA THR A 192 11.73 -1.25 -2.65
C THR A 192 12.86 -0.75 -1.74
N GLY A 193 12.54 0.26 -0.92
CA GLY A 193 13.38 0.79 0.14
C GLY A 193 12.94 2.19 0.58
N THR A 194 13.80 2.86 1.33
CA THR A 194 13.61 4.25 1.79
C THR A 194 14.96 4.94 1.98
N HIS A 195 14.95 6.24 2.26
CA HIS A 195 16.15 7.02 2.50
C HIS A 195 15.89 8.15 3.48
N GLY A 196 16.95 8.83 3.90
CA GLY A 196 16.82 10.08 4.65
C GLY A 196 17.70 10.14 5.88
N ILE A 197 17.15 10.67 6.97
CA ILE A 197 17.84 10.82 8.25
C ILE A 197 17.11 10.03 9.32
N ASP A 198 17.83 9.15 10.01
CA ASP A 198 17.34 8.61 11.27
C ASP A 198 17.30 9.72 12.32
N LYS A 199 16.11 10.17 12.71
CA LYS A 199 15.92 11.28 13.66
C LYS A 199 16.59 11.04 15.00
N ALA A 200 16.69 9.79 15.45
CA ALA A 200 17.26 9.47 16.77
C ALA A 200 18.78 9.70 16.82
N SER A 201 19.51 9.27 15.78
CA SER A 201 20.96 9.39 15.73
C SER A 201 21.47 10.55 14.88
N GLY A 202 20.63 11.12 14.01
CA GLY A 202 21.03 12.06 12.95
C GLY A 202 21.82 11.40 11.81
N THR A 203 21.82 10.07 11.73
CA THR A 203 22.55 9.32 10.69
C THR A 203 21.83 9.44 9.35
N SER A 204 22.56 9.89 8.33
CA SER A 204 22.08 9.84 6.94
C SER A 204 22.15 8.40 6.43
N PHE A 205 21.08 7.93 5.80
CA PHE A 205 21.01 6.55 5.32
C PHE A 205 20.21 6.39 4.03
N VAL A 206 20.48 5.25 3.40
CA VAL A 206 19.67 4.65 2.34
C VAL A 206 19.45 3.19 2.74
N LEU A 207 18.20 2.75 2.69
CA LEU A 207 17.79 1.36 2.77
C LEU A 207 17.23 0.97 1.41
N GLY A 208 17.78 -0.05 0.76
CA GLY A 208 17.24 -0.59 -0.50
C GLY A 208 17.39 -2.10 -0.55
N SER A 209 16.86 -2.73 -1.59
CA SER A 209 17.02 -4.16 -1.81
C SER A 209 17.96 -4.49 -2.97
N TYR A 210 18.51 -5.70 -2.94
CA TYR A 210 19.13 -6.36 -4.08
C TYR A 210 18.24 -7.52 -4.52
N PHE A 211 17.81 -7.53 -5.79
CA PHE A 211 16.88 -8.54 -6.31
C PHE A 211 17.58 -9.59 -7.19
N ALA A 212 17.58 -10.83 -6.76
CA ALA A 212 18.07 -11.97 -7.53
C ALA A 212 17.28 -13.24 -7.22
N ASN A 213 16.91 -14.00 -8.25
CA ASN A 213 16.07 -15.20 -8.10
C ASN A 213 14.77 -14.89 -7.33
N THR A 214 14.00 -13.91 -7.82
CA THR A 214 12.69 -13.55 -7.27
C THR A 214 11.58 -14.29 -8.02
N PRO A 215 10.34 -14.33 -7.47
CA PRO A 215 9.16 -14.69 -8.26
C PRO A 215 9.05 -13.86 -9.54
N GLU A 216 8.43 -14.41 -10.59
CA GLU A 216 8.39 -13.78 -11.93
C GLU A 216 7.71 -12.41 -11.94
N ILE A 217 6.75 -12.21 -11.03
CA ILE A 217 6.00 -10.95 -10.88
C ILE A 217 6.88 -9.77 -10.44
N VAL A 218 7.96 -10.05 -9.70
CA VAL A 218 8.96 -9.03 -9.38
C VAL A 218 9.76 -8.79 -10.64
N ARG A 219 9.68 -7.59 -11.21
CA ARG A 219 10.35 -7.23 -12.48
C ARG A 219 11.67 -6.50 -12.29
N GLU A 220 11.86 -5.84 -11.15
CA GLU A 220 13.13 -5.19 -10.82
C GLU A 220 14.23 -6.23 -10.59
N ARG A 221 15.48 -5.86 -10.86
CA ARG A 221 16.63 -6.77 -10.86
C ARG A 221 17.85 -6.14 -10.20
N ASP A 222 18.69 -6.98 -9.62
CA ASP A 222 19.99 -6.66 -9.03
C ASP A 222 19.98 -5.40 -8.16
N ILE A 223 20.76 -4.38 -8.51
CA ILE A 223 20.92 -3.12 -7.79
C ILE A 223 19.87 -2.07 -8.18
N GLN A 224 18.92 -2.38 -9.06
CA GLN A 224 17.91 -1.42 -9.51
C GLN A 224 17.18 -0.75 -8.32
N PRO A 225 16.62 -1.49 -7.34
CA PRO A 225 16.00 -0.86 -6.17
C PRO A 225 16.94 0.06 -5.40
N LEU A 226 18.17 -0.39 -5.17
CA LEU A 226 19.18 0.38 -4.45
C LEU A 226 19.54 1.69 -5.16
N THR A 227 19.62 1.67 -6.50
CA THR A 227 19.92 2.86 -7.29
C THR A 227 18.78 3.87 -7.32
N GLN A 228 17.53 3.42 -7.17
CA GLN A 228 16.40 4.31 -6.96
C GLN A 228 16.57 5.06 -5.64
N GLN A 229 16.71 4.35 -4.52
CA GLN A 229 16.76 4.95 -3.19
C GLN A 229 18.01 5.83 -2.99
N LEU A 230 19.14 5.46 -3.60
CA LEU A 230 20.33 6.32 -3.67
C LEU A 230 20.08 7.62 -4.43
N ALA A 231 19.38 7.56 -5.55
CA ALA A 231 19.08 8.76 -6.33
C ALA A 231 18.14 9.70 -5.59
N GLU A 232 17.12 9.14 -4.93
CA GLU A 232 16.21 9.89 -4.07
C GLU A 232 16.96 10.56 -2.92
N PHE A 233 17.83 9.85 -2.19
CA PHE A 233 18.66 10.47 -1.16
C PHE A 233 19.53 11.62 -1.67
N PHE A 234 20.09 11.50 -2.88
CA PHE A 234 20.92 12.56 -3.45
C PHE A 234 20.11 13.79 -3.86
N HIS A 235 18.85 13.59 -4.22
CA HIS A 235 17.89 14.65 -4.48
C HIS A 235 17.20 15.17 -3.22
N ASP A 236 17.08 14.39 -2.16
CA ASP A 236 16.37 14.74 -0.93
C ASP A 236 17.03 14.14 0.34
N PRO A 237 18.25 14.60 0.71
CA PRO A 237 19.03 14.01 1.79
C PRO A 237 18.47 14.29 3.19
N LEU A 238 17.45 15.13 3.29
CA LEU A 238 16.82 15.54 4.55
C LEU A 238 15.42 14.92 4.75
N HIS A 239 14.99 14.04 3.84
CA HIS A 239 13.75 13.29 4.00
C HIS A 239 13.72 12.58 5.36
N ASP A 240 12.56 12.61 6.00
CA ASP A 240 12.24 11.82 7.18
C ASP A 240 11.17 10.78 6.80
N PRO A 241 11.57 9.52 6.62
CA PRO A 241 10.67 8.46 6.18
C PRO A 241 9.76 7.92 7.30
N LEU A 242 9.91 8.39 8.53
CA LEU A 242 9.03 8.07 9.67
C LEU A 242 8.11 9.24 10.03
N ALA A 243 8.06 10.28 9.19
CA ALA A 243 7.11 11.36 9.36
C ALA A 243 5.69 10.84 9.13
N PRO A 244 4.73 11.16 10.04
CA PRO A 244 3.37 10.66 9.88
C PRO A 244 2.66 11.34 8.70
N GLY A 245 2.01 10.52 7.87
CA GLY A 245 1.17 10.96 6.77
C GLY A 245 1.91 11.54 5.57
N ASN A 246 1.14 12.05 4.61
CA ASN A 246 1.62 12.42 3.27
C ASN A 246 2.36 13.76 3.16
N THR A 247 2.87 14.33 4.26
CA THR A 247 3.56 15.62 4.21
C THR A 247 5.05 15.41 3.92
N PRO A 248 5.57 15.83 2.76
CA PRO A 248 6.99 15.67 2.47
C PRO A 248 7.81 16.50 3.45
N THR A 249 8.86 15.89 4.01
CA THR A 249 9.71 16.47 5.06
C THR A 249 11.04 17.02 4.56
N GLY A 250 11.35 16.77 3.29
CA GLY A 250 12.57 17.21 2.62
C GLY A 250 12.31 18.26 1.54
N ASN A 251 12.91 18.06 0.37
CA ASN A 251 12.73 18.95 -0.78
C ASN A 251 11.30 18.88 -1.32
N LEU A 252 10.69 20.07 -1.46
CA LEU A 252 9.33 20.23 -1.93
C LEU A 252 9.28 20.53 -3.43
N VAL A 253 8.32 19.90 -4.09
CA VAL A 253 7.97 20.11 -5.50
C VAL A 253 6.46 20.31 -5.63
N SER A 254 6.01 20.85 -6.75
CA SER A 254 4.58 20.89 -7.05
C SER A 254 4.06 19.46 -7.26
N PRO A 255 2.84 19.13 -6.79
CA PRO A 255 2.18 17.88 -7.15
C PRO A 255 2.15 17.70 -8.66
N TRP A 256 2.52 16.51 -9.13
CA TRP A 256 2.68 16.17 -10.53
C TRP A 256 1.71 15.07 -10.96
N VAL A 257 1.42 14.97 -12.26
CA VAL A 257 0.61 13.87 -12.82
C VAL A 257 1.50 12.64 -13.06
N MET A 258 1.06 11.45 -12.62
CA MET A 258 1.77 10.19 -12.94
C MET A 258 1.56 9.84 -14.42
N PRO A 259 2.54 9.24 -15.12
CA PRO A 259 2.35 8.82 -16.52
C PRO A 259 1.17 7.84 -16.73
N HIS A 260 0.75 7.14 -15.68
CA HIS A 260 -0.32 6.12 -15.68
C HIS A 260 -1.65 6.66 -15.13
N GLY A 261 -1.73 7.98 -14.86
CA GLY A 261 -2.87 8.63 -14.25
C GLY A 261 -2.77 8.77 -12.72
N GLY A 262 -3.50 9.74 -12.17
CA GLY A 262 -3.42 10.10 -10.75
C GLY A 262 -2.37 11.17 -10.45
N CYS A 263 -2.33 11.60 -9.19
CA CYS A 263 -1.39 12.61 -8.70
C CYS A 263 -0.28 11.99 -7.87
N GLY A 264 0.91 12.50 -8.05
CA GLY A 264 1.99 12.38 -7.10
C GLY A 264 1.94 13.32 -5.93
N GLY A 265 2.78 13.03 -4.94
CA GLY A 265 3.01 13.88 -3.79
C GLY A 265 3.84 15.13 -4.11
N GLY A 266 3.87 16.06 -3.16
CA GLY A 266 4.69 17.29 -3.25
C GLY A 266 6.16 17.10 -2.89
N GLY A 267 6.69 15.88 -2.95
CA GLY A 267 8.08 15.54 -2.63
C GLY A 267 8.83 14.93 -3.83
N ILE A 268 10.13 14.69 -3.66
CA ILE A 268 10.89 13.87 -4.61
C ILE A 268 10.45 12.42 -4.43
N GLY A 269 9.74 11.90 -5.42
CA GLY A 269 8.96 10.66 -5.29
C GLY A 269 7.59 10.84 -4.63
N SER A 270 6.74 9.82 -4.68
CA SER A 270 5.42 9.84 -4.05
C SER A 270 5.55 9.73 -2.53
N ALA A 271 4.85 10.57 -1.76
CA ALA A 271 4.89 10.52 -0.29
C ALA A 271 4.40 9.17 0.28
N TYR A 272 3.48 8.49 -0.42
CA TYR A 272 2.78 7.31 0.09
C TYR A 272 3.57 5.99 -0.14
N PHE A 273 4.20 5.84 -1.31
CA PHE A 273 4.92 4.62 -1.71
C PHE A 273 6.41 4.82 -2.01
N LEU A 274 6.92 6.05 -1.84
CA LEU A 274 8.29 6.44 -2.22
C LEU A 274 8.64 6.06 -3.67
N LEU A 275 7.69 6.25 -4.60
CA LEU A 275 7.84 5.93 -6.02
C LEU A 275 8.31 7.11 -6.83
N GLN A 276 9.20 6.86 -7.78
CA GLN A 276 9.53 7.84 -8.80
C GLN A 276 8.47 7.89 -9.91
N PRO A 277 8.33 9.02 -10.62
CA PRO A 277 7.44 9.12 -11.80
C PRO A 277 7.82 8.17 -12.95
N THR A 278 9.03 7.61 -12.92
CA THR A 278 9.53 6.59 -13.85
C THR A 278 9.12 5.16 -13.48
N ASN A 279 8.38 5.00 -12.36
CA ASN A 279 7.92 3.72 -11.86
C ASN A 279 6.39 3.67 -11.91
N THR A 280 5.85 2.48 -12.15
CA THR A 280 4.43 2.17 -12.00
C THR A 280 4.23 1.38 -10.71
N ASN A 281 3.32 1.81 -9.84
CA ASN A 281 2.73 0.96 -8.80
C ASN A 281 1.22 1.19 -8.86
N HIS A 282 0.48 0.11 -9.12
CA HIS A 282 -0.98 0.15 -9.18
C HIS A 282 -1.54 0.13 -7.75
N LYS A 283 -1.25 1.19 -6.96
CA LYS A 283 -1.46 1.32 -5.51
C LYS A 283 -0.61 0.39 -4.67
N ASN A 284 -0.96 -0.89 -4.48
CA ASN A 284 -0.33 -1.69 -3.41
C ASN A 284 0.54 -2.87 -3.85
N ASN A 285 1.02 -2.85 -5.09
CA ASN A 285 1.76 -3.96 -5.68
C ASN A 285 3.26 -3.70 -5.73
N PHE A 286 4.02 -4.66 -6.27
CA PHE A 286 5.43 -4.43 -6.58
C PHE A 286 5.58 -3.26 -7.56
N PRO A 287 6.47 -2.29 -7.27
CA PRO A 287 6.85 -1.28 -8.24
C PRO A 287 7.44 -1.93 -9.48
N VAL A 288 7.13 -1.37 -10.64
CA VAL A 288 7.72 -1.75 -11.91
C VAL A 288 8.35 -0.53 -12.55
N SER A 289 9.65 -0.61 -12.79
CA SER A 289 10.43 0.42 -13.47
C SER A 289 11.19 -0.20 -14.63
N ALA A 290 11.13 0.42 -15.80
CA ALA A 290 11.98 0.01 -16.91
C ALA A 290 13.44 0.33 -16.55
N PRO A 291 14.35 -0.66 -16.56
CA PRO A 291 15.73 -0.43 -16.16
C PRO A 291 16.56 0.16 -17.30
N TYR A 292 17.52 1.01 -16.96
CA TYR A 292 18.67 1.28 -17.81
C TYR A 292 19.71 0.16 -17.63
N LEU A 293 20.12 -0.48 -18.74
CA LEU A 293 21.13 -1.54 -18.72
C LEU A 293 22.56 -0.98 -18.81
N ALA A 294 23.27 -0.96 -17.68
CA ALA A 294 24.67 -0.57 -17.61
C ALA A 294 25.59 -1.78 -17.84
N SER A 295 26.11 -1.91 -19.06
CA SER A 295 27.06 -2.97 -19.45
C SER A 295 28.50 -2.62 -19.05
N ALA A 296 29.06 -3.33 -18.07
CA ALA A 296 30.44 -3.17 -17.60
C ALA A 296 31.24 -4.46 -17.86
N GLY A 297 31.88 -4.53 -19.03
CA GLY A 297 32.58 -5.74 -19.48
C GLY A 297 31.59 -6.86 -19.79
N SER A 298 31.76 -8.03 -19.15
CA SER A 298 30.85 -9.18 -19.33
C SER A 298 29.65 -9.19 -18.38
N LYS A 299 29.47 -8.15 -17.57
CA LYS A 299 28.38 -8.02 -16.60
C LYS A 299 27.47 -6.86 -17.00
N SER A 300 26.19 -7.03 -16.73
CA SER A 300 25.18 -5.98 -16.87
C SER A 300 24.57 -5.70 -15.51
N TYR A 301 24.26 -4.44 -15.25
CA TYR A 301 23.58 -3.97 -14.05
C TYR A 301 22.31 -3.22 -14.47
N HIS A 302 21.22 -3.42 -13.75
CA HIS A 302 19.97 -2.71 -13.97
C HIS A 302 19.95 -1.48 -13.06
N LEU A 303 19.82 -0.30 -13.65
CA LEU A 303 19.75 0.95 -12.91
C LEU A 303 18.34 1.53 -13.07
N SER A 304 17.77 2.06 -11.99
CA SER A 304 16.49 2.76 -12.09
C SER A 304 16.65 4.05 -12.87
N ASN A 305 15.67 4.33 -13.74
CA ASN A 305 15.54 5.64 -14.34
C ASN A 305 14.92 6.59 -13.32
N ILE A 306 15.38 7.84 -13.27
CA ILE A 306 15.05 8.83 -12.25
C ILE A 306 14.74 10.16 -12.95
N ALA A 307 13.69 10.84 -12.49
CA ALA A 307 13.40 12.21 -12.92
C ALA A 307 14.48 13.18 -12.43
N LEU A 308 14.99 14.00 -13.34
CA LEU A 308 15.88 15.11 -13.02
C LEU A 308 15.07 16.26 -12.39
N LEU A 309 15.74 17.15 -11.65
CA LEU A 309 15.10 18.30 -11.00
C LEU A 309 14.41 19.24 -12.00
N SER A 310 14.88 19.28 -13.25
CA SER A 310 14.24 20.04 -14.34
C SER A 310 12.84 19.50 -14.67
N TRP A 311 12.61 18.20 -14.51
CA TRP A 311 11.29 17.60 -14.71
C TRP A 311 10.31 18.09 -13.65
N TYR A 312 10.67 17.97 -12.38
CA TYR A 312 9.84 18.39 -11.24
C TYR A 312 9.51 19.89 -11.24
N THR A 313 10.45 20.72 -11.70
CA THR A 313 10.28 22.19 -11.72
C THR A 313 9.57 22.71 -12.96
N GLY A 314 9.24 21.85 -13.92
CA GLY A 314 8.66 22.25 -15.20
C GLY A 314 9.61 23.05 -16.10
N ALA A 315 10.91 23.06 -15.81
CA ALA A 315 11.89 23.84 -16.56
C ALA A 315 12.10 23.27 -17.97
N ALA A 316 12.22 24.13 -18.99
CA ALA A 316 12.61 23.68 -20.32
C ALA A 316 14.03 23.07 -20.27
N SER A 317 14.17 21.81 -20.68
CA SER A 317 15.43 21.06 -20.65
C SER A 317 15.57 20.15 -21.86
N ALA A 318 16.80 19.84 -22.25
CA ALA A 318 17.08 18.84 -23.29
C ALA A 318 16.92 17.40 -22.79
N THR A 319 16.92 17.19 -21.47
CA THR A 319 16.73 15.89 -20.83
C THR A 319 15.98 16.05 -19.52
N TYR A 320 15.07 15.11 -19.23
CA TYR A 320 14.22 15.12 -18.04
C TYR A 320 14.42 13.91 -17.14
N SER A 321 15.11 12.88 -17.62
CA SER A 321 15.40 11.68 -16.87
C SER A 321 16.87 11.27 -17.02
N PHE A 322 17.31 10.41 -16.11
CA PHE A 322 18.64 9.80 -16.06
C PHE A 322 18.53 8.37 -15.53
N PRO A 323 19.32 7.38 -16.01
CA PRO A 323 20.30 7.49 -17.08
C PRO A 323 19.70 7.51 -18.49
N ASP A 324 18.52 6.93 -18.67
CA ASP A 324 17.79 7.00 -19.94
C ASP A 324 17.10 8.35 -20.08
N LYS A 325 17.46 9.12 -21.10
CA LYS A 325 16.85 10.42 -21.42
C LYS A 325 15.44 10.30 -22.01
N ASP A 326 15.08 9.12 -22.52
CA ASP A 326 13.81 8.87 -23.19
C ASP A 326 12.75 8.29 -22.24
N ALA A 327 13.14 8.00 -20.99
CA ALA A 327 12.20 7.55 -19.95
C ALA A 327 11.18 8.64 -19.56
N LEU A 328 11.56 9.92 -19.63
CA LEU A 328 10.66 11.07 -19.52
C LEU A 328 10.97 12.06 -20.64
N THR A 329 10.00 12.31 -21.53
CA THR A 329 10.20 13.14 -22.73
C THR A 329 9.67 14.56 -22.60
N ALA A 330 8.97 14.87 -21.51
CA ALA A 330 8.33 16.15 -21.26
C ALA A 330 8.45 16.54 -19.77
N PRO A 331 8.39 17.84 -19.43
CA PRO A 331 8.36 18.27 -18.03
C PRO A 331 7.12 17.76 -17.29
N ALA A 332 7.14 17.80 -15.95
CA ALA A 332 5.99 17.42 -15.14
C ALA A 332 4.77 18.31 -15.42
N GLU A 333 3.60 17.69 -15.55
CA GLU A 333 2.33 18.40 -15.59
C GLU A 333 1.81 18.65 -14.15
N PRO A 334 1.31 19.85 -13.83
CA PRO A 334 0.72 20.11 -12.52
C PRO A 334 -0.50 19.22 -12.27
N CYS A 335 -0.54 18.58 -11.11
CA CYS A 335 -1.73 17.83 -10.74
C CYS A 335 -2.84 18.76 -10.25
N VAL A 336 -3.88 18.93 -11.06
CA VAL A 336 -5.09 19.67 -10.67
C VAL A 336 -6.09 18.66 -10.09
N PRO A 337 -6.65 18.88 -8.89
CA PRO A 337 -7.69 18.02 -8.35
C PRO A 337 -8.83 17.90 -9.37
N ARG A 338 -9.16 16.67 -9.77
CA ARG A 338 -10.21 16.42 -10.75
C ARG A 338 -11.56 16.75 -10.09
N ARG A 339 -12.04 17.98 -10.21
CA ARG A 339 -13.48 18.27 -10.05
C ARG A 339 -14.17 17.72 -11.29
N MET A 340 -14.76 16.54 -11.19
CA MET A 340 -15.81 16.20 -12.14
C MET A 340 -17.01 17.06 -11.78
N ASP A 341 -17.29 18.06 -12.62
CA ASP A 341 -18.54 18.79 -12.55
C ASP A 341 -19.69 17.79 -12.69
N ALA A 342 -20.69 17.86 -11.82
CA ALA A 342 -21.91 17.02 -11.88
C ALA A 342 -22.70 17.19 -13.21
N ALA A 343 -22.31 18.17 -14.03
CA ALA A 343 -22.83 18.40 -15.37
C ALA A 343 -22.38 17.30 -16.34
N GLY A 344 -23.06 16.16 -16.31
CA GLY A 344 -22.81 15.05 -17.23
C GLY A 344 -23.25 13.67 -16.74
N ILE A 345 -23.66 13.53 -15.47
CA ILE A 345 -24.11 12.25 -14.93
C ILE A 345 -25.47 11.88 -15.54
N THR A 346 -25.50 10.84 -16.36
CA THR A 346 -26.73 10.27 -16.93
C THR A 346 -27.32 9.19 -16.03
N ALA A 347 -28.62 8.92 -16.10
CA ALA A 347 -29.22 7.77 -15.40
C ALA A 347 -28.59 6.43 -15.83
N PRO A 348 -28.68 5.36 -14.99
CA PRO A 348 -28.23 4.03 -15.37
C PRO A 348 -28.85 3.59 -16.71
N THR A 349 -28.07 2.94 -17.57
CA THR A 349 -28.50 2.59 -18.92
C THR A 349 -29.17 1.21 -19.00
N VAL A 350 -29.05 0.40 -17.94
CA VAL A 350 -29.62 -0.95 -17.89
C VAL A 350 -30.83 -1.01 -16.95
N ALA A 351 -31.91 -1.64 -17.43
CA ALA A 351 -33.13 -1.83 -16.64
C ALA A 351 -32.89 -2.74 -15.43
N ALA A 352 -33.57 -2.44 -14.32
CA ALA A 352 -33.52 -3.24 -13.11
C ALA A 352 -33.85 -4.71 -13.41
N ILE A 353 -32.99 -5.63 -12.95
CA ILE A 353 -33.27 -7.07 -12.97
C ILE A 353 -33.68 -7.44 -11.54
N PRO A 354 -34.93 -7.91 -11.32
CA PRO A 354 -35.34 -8.42 -10.01
C PRO A 354 -34.46 -9.59 -9.60
N ASN A 355 -33.98 -9.57 -8.36
CA ASN A 355 -33.00 -10.52 -7.87
C ASN A 355 -33.29 -10.98 -6.43
N ASP A 356 -34.55 -10.89 -6.01
CA ASP A 356 -35.02 -11.12 -4.64
C ASP A 356 -35.19 -12.61 -4.26
N GLU A 357 -35.08 -13.52 -5.23
CA GLU A 357 -35.20 -14.96 -5.01
C GLU A 357 -34.04 -15.55 -4.18
N PRO A 358 -34.29 -16.54 -3.30
CA PRO A 358 -33.24 -17.30 -2.65
C PRO A 358 -32.31 -17.96 -3.67
N GLY A 359 -31.04 -18.08 -3.33
CA GLY A 359 -30.06 -18.73 -4.20
C GLY A 359 -29.53 -17.84 -5.33
N THR A 360 -29.95 -16.59 -5.47
CA THR A 360 -29.34 -15.70 -6.48
C THR A 360 -28.00 -15.11 -6.05
N HIS A 361 -27.19 -14.74 -7.05
CA HIS A 361 -25.93 -14.01 -6.85
C HIS A 361 -26.19 -12.53 -6.58
N ARG A 362 -25.44 -11.90 -5.68
CA ARG A 362 -25.69 -10.55 -5.17
C ARG A 362 -24.65 -9.55 -5.65
N LEU A 363 -25.14 -8.37 -6.06
CA LEU A 363 -24.32 -7.19 -6.23
C LEU A 363 -24.38 -6.35 -4.94
N ILE A 364 -23.25 -6.21 -4.26
CA ILE A 364 -23.12 -5.56 -2.95
C ILE A 364 -22.33 -4.27 -3.15
N GLY A 365 -22.67 -3.16 -2.47
CA GLY A 365 -21.75 -2.04 -2.49
C GLY A 365 -21.97 -0.95 -1.47
N TYR A 366 -20.89 -0.20 -1.25
CA TYR A 366 -20.78 0.84 -0.24
C TYR A 366 -21.29 2.19 -0.75
N TRP A 367 -22.06 2.87 0.09
CA TRP A 367 -22.62 4.18 -0.17
C TRP A 367 -22.21 5.17 0.93
N THR A 368 -21.54 6.24 0.53
CA THR A 368 -21.16 7.36 1.43
C THR A 368 -22.15 8.51 1.35
N GLY A 369 -22.76 8.71 0.18
CA GLY A 369 -23.96 9.51 0.01
C GLY A 369 -23.80 11.02 0.18
N SER A 370 -24.80 11.75 -0.33
CA SER A 370 -24.97 13.18 -0.06
C SER A 370 -26.38 13.62 -0.46
N GLN A 371 -26.73 14.89 -0.21
CA GLN A 371 -27.94 15.50 -0.78
C GLN A 371 -28.01 15.40 -2.32
N ASP A 372 -26.87 15.33 -3.01
CA ASP A 372 -26.76 15.28 -4.47
C ASP A 372 -26.69 13.84 -5.01
N PHE A 373 -26.61 12.85 -4.12
CA PHE A 373 -26.71 11.43 -4.43
C PHE A 373 -27.41 10.72 -3.28
N ARG A 374 -28.75 10.67 -3.35
CA ARG A 374 -29.60 10.09 -2.31
C ARG A 374 -29.61 8.57 -2.40
N LEU A 375 -29.94 7.91 -1.28
CA LEU A 375 -30.08 6.45 -1.22
C LEU A 375 -31.10 5.92 -2.26
N ARG A 376 -32.14 6.72 -2.55
CA ARG A 376 -33.15 6.39 -3.58
C ARG A 376 -32.68 6.53 -5.02
N ASP A 377 -31.55 7.21 -5.25
CA ASP A 377 -30.95 7.43 -6.58
C ASP A 377 -29.97 6.31 -6.96
N ILE A 378 -29.72 5.37 -6.04
CA ILE A 378 -28.85 4.23 -6.27
C ILE A 378 -29.42 3.37 -7.39
N SER A 379 -28.53 2.91 -8.28
CA SER A 379 -28.89 2.03 -9.39
C SER A 379 -29.66 0.80 -8.87
N PRO A 380 -30.77 0.41 -9.50
CA PRO A 380 -31.57 -0.71 -9.01
C PRO A 380 -30.88 -2.07 -9.17
N GLN A 381 -29.69 -2.13 -9.78
CA GLN A 381 -28.86 -3.35 -9.87
C GLN A 381 -28.26 -3.77 -8.52
N TRP A 382 -28.06 -2.82 -7.59
CA TRP A 382 -27.48 -3.11 -6.28
C TRP A 382 -28.49 -3.82 -5.38
N ASP A 383 -28.12 -4.96 -4.82
CA ASP A 383 -29.00 -5.83 -4.02
C ASP A 383 -28.86 -5.58 -2.52
N ILE A 384 -27.61 -5.40 -2.08
CA ILE A 384 -27.23 -5.09 -0.70
C ILE A 384 -26.47 -3.76 -0.75
N ILE A 385 -26.99 -2.77 -0.05
CA ILE A 385 -26.40 -1.43 0.07
C ILE A 385 -25.82 -1.31 1.48
N ILE A 386 -24.56 -0.95 1.57
CA ILE A 386 -23.85 -0.80 2.84
C ILE A 386 -23.57 0.69 3.06
N GLU A 387 -24.20 1.28 4.08
CA GLU A 387 -23.97 2.66 4.51
C GLU A 387 -22.57 2.79 5.13
N ALA A 388 -21.79 3.76 4.68
CA ALA A 388 -20.43 4.03 5.15
C ALA A 388 -20.33 5.43 5.81
N PHE A 389 -20.05 5.58 7.11
CA PHE A 389 -19.77 4.58 8.14
C PHE A 389 -20.31 5.03 9.51
N ALA A 390 -20.57 4.06 10.39
CA ALA A 390 -20.54 4.29 11.83
C ALA A 390 -19.10 4.14 12.32
N THR A 391 -18.52 5.17 12.94
CA THR A 391 -17.10 5.19 13.31
C THR A 391 -16.90 5.18 14.83
N PRO A 392 -15.73 4.74 15.34
CA PRO A 392 -15.40 4.83 16.76
C PRO A 392 -15.51 6.26 17.31
N ASP A 393 -16.21 6.41 18.44
CA ASP A 393 -16.28 7.67 19.15
C ASP A 393 -15.12 7.79 20.15
N HIS A 394 -14.01 8.36 19.67
CA HIS A 394 -12.81 8.60 20.49
C HIS A 394 -13.02 9.62 21.64
N THR A 395 -14.22 10.18 21.80
CA THR A 395 -14.58 11.07 22.92
C THR A 395 -15.49 10.41 23.96
N ALA A 396 -15.90 9.17 23.72
CA ALA A 396 -16.77 8.36 24.57
C ALA A 396 -16.00 7.14 25.14
N PRO A 397 -16.59 6.34 26.04
CA PRO A 397 -15.96 5.10 26.52
C PRO A 397 -15.57 4.16 25.37
N GLU A 398 -14.49 3.38 25.56
CA GLU A 398 -14.03 2.39 24.57
C GLU A 398 -15.18 1.48 24.11
N GLY A 399 -15.17 1.10 22.84
CA GLY A 399 -16.24 0.33 22.19
C GLY A 399 -17.39 1.19 21.65
N SER A 400 -17.50 2.47 22.03
CA SER A 400 -18.57 3.34 21.53
C SER A 400 -18.43 3.59 20.03
N LEU A 401 -19.50 3.36 19.27
CA LEU A 401 -19.63 3.82 17.89
C LEU A 401 -20.61 4.99 17.79
N ARG A 402 -20.38 5.88 16.83
CA ARG A 402 -21.29 6.98 16.47
C ARG A 402 -21.57 6.95 14.98
N PHE A 403 -22.80 7.34 14.63
CA PHE A 403 -23.22 7.48 13.24
C PHE A 403 -23.98 8.79 13.04
N ALA A 404 -23.59 9.53 12.00
CA ALA A 404 -24.29 10.70 11.53
C ALA A 404 -24.72 10.47 10.08
N PRO A 405 -25.96 10.83 9.69
CA PRO A 405 -26.39 10.71 8.30
C PRO A 405 -25.45 11.46 7.34
N PRO A 406 -25.38 11.03 6.07
CA PRO A 406 -24.59 11.71 5.05
C PRO A 406 -24.88 13.20 4.94
N ARG A 407 -23.93 13.95 4.37
CA ARG A 407 -24.07 15.41 4.27
C ARG A 407 -25.36 15.81 3.56
N GLY A 408 -26.22 16.54 4.28
CA GLY A 408 -27.49 17.05 3.77
C GLY A 408 -28.67 16.10 3.97
N TYR A 409 -28.48 14.95 4.62
CA TYR A 409 -29.54 14.12 5.15
C TYR A 409 -29.92 14.52 6.58
N THR A 410 -31.22 14.58 6.86
CA THR A 410 -31.73 14.44 8.24
C THR A 410 -31.82 12.96 8.62
N ALA A 411 -31.90 12.68 9.93
CA ALA A 411 -32.02 11.30 10.40
C ALA A 411 -33.36 10.67 9.96
N GLU A 412 -34.43 11.46 9.95
CA GLU A 412 -35.78 11.04 9.54
C GLU A 412 -35.82 10.73 8.03
N GLU A 413 -35.16 11.54 7.21
CA GLU A 413 -35.07 11.28 5.77
C GLU A 413 -34.29 9.99 5.47
N LEU A 414 -33.15 9.78 6.14
CA LEU A 414 -32.36 8.57 5.93
C LEU A 414 -33.16 7.33 6.35
N LYS A 415 -33.80 7.37 7.52
CA LYS A 415 -34.69 6.30 7.99
C LYS A 415 -35.81 6.00 6.99
N ALA A 416 -36.45 7.04 6.44
CA ALA A 416 -37.52 6.86 5.46
C ALA A 416 -37.00 6.29 4.14
N ASP A 417 -35.79 6.67 3.72
CA ASP A 417 -35.16 6.16 2.51
C ASP A 417 -34.72 4.70 2.68
N ILE A 418 -34.17 4.31 3.84
CA ILE A 418 -33.87 2.92 4.19
C ILE A 418 -35.13 2.05 4.08
N ALA A 419 -36.21 2.46 4.76
CA ALA A 419 -37.49 1.73 4.71
C ALA A 419 -38.04 1.64 3.28
N PHE A 420 -37.87 2.68 2.47
CA PHE A 420 -38.25 2.66 1.07
C PHE A 420 -37.44 1.61 0.27
N MET A 421 -36.12 1.58 0.42
CA MET A 421 -35.26 0.61 -0.27
C MET A 421 -35.59 -0.83 0.16
N GLN A 422 -35.82 -1.06 1.45
CA GLN A 422 -36.28 -2.35 1.97
C GLN A 422 -37.62 -2.78 1.37
N SER A 423 -38.57 -1.85 1.19
CA SER A 423 -39.84 -2.13 0.51
C SER A 423 -39.69 -2.52 -0.97
N LYS A 424 -38.53 -2.25 -1.56
CA LYS A 424 -38.14 -2.66 -2.92
C LYS A 424 -37.34 -3.96 -2.94
N GLY A 425 -37.27 -4.68 -1.83
CA GLY A 425 -36.54 -5.95 -1.71
C GLY A 425 -35.03 -5.78 -1.55
N LYS A 426 -34.53 -4.55 -1.37
CA LYS A 426 -33.10 -4.30 -1.13
C LYS A 426 -32.77 -4.51 0.33
N LYS A 427 -31.52 -4.88 0.62
CA LYS A 427 -30.98 -4.88 1.99
C LYS A 427 -30.17 -3.62 2.21
N VAL A 428 -30.34 -3.00 3.37
CA VAL A 428 -29.56 -1.82 3.75
C VAL A 428 -28.90 -2.08 5.09
N MET A 429 -27.58 -2.18 5.10
CA MET A 429 -26.74 -2.44 6.27
C MET A 429 -25.95 -1.19 6.64
N ILE A 430 -25.40 -1.15 7.85
CA ILE A 430 -24.44 -0.12 8.29
C ILE A 430 -23.06 -0.74 8.48
N SER A 431 -22.06 -0.18 7.81
CA SER A 431 -20.67 -0.57 8.02
C SER A 431 -20.09 0.15 9.23
N LEU A 432 -19.35 -0.62 10.03
CA LEU A 432 -18.67 -0.19 11.25
C LEU A 432 -17.17 -0.10 10.94
N GLY A 433 -16.60 1.11 11.02
CA GLY A 433 -15.16 1.32 10.79
C GLY A 433 -14.85 2.37 9.72
N GLY A 434 -14.05 1.97 8.73
CA GLY A 434 -13.59 2.78 7.60
C GLY A 434 -12.17 3.36 7.74
N GLY A 435 -11.56 3.67 6.60
CA GLY A 435 -10.29 4.38 6.40
C GLY A 435 -9.73 5.15 7.59
N GLY A 436 -8.76 4.57 8.31
CA GLY A 436 -8.07 5.23 9.43
C GLY A 436 -8.93 5.47 10.69
N GLN A 437 -10.03 4.75 10.85
CA GLN A 437 -10.91 4.76 12.02
C GLN A 437 -10.71 3.49 12.85
N PHE A 438 -9.79 3.53 13.81
CA PHE A 438 -9.37 2.31 14.51
C PHE A 438 -10.27 1.96 15.69
N PHE A 439 -10.75 0.71 15.71
CA PHE A 439 -11.64 0.17 16.73
C PHE A 439 -10.89 -0.68 17.75
N SER A 440 -11.36 -0.63 19.00
CA SER A 440 -10.93 -1.54 20.07
C SER A 440 -12.08 -1.79 21.05
N ALA A 441 -12.11 -3.00 21.61
CA ALA A 441 -13.02 -3.42 22.67
C ALA A 441 -12.25 -4.33 23.64
N SER A 442 -11.32 -3.75 24.40
CA SER A 442 -10.35 -4.51 25.19
C SER A 442 -10.91 -5.16 26.47
N THR A 443 -12.11 -4.77 26.93
CA THR A 443 -12.72 -5.25 28.18
C THR A 443 -14.21 -5.65 28.02
N PRO A 444 -14.78 -6.44 28.96
CA PRO A 444 -16.21 -6.74 28.97
C PRO A 444 -17.11 -5.49 29.04
N GLU A 445 -16.66 -4.42 29.71
CA GLU A 445 -17.38 -3.14 29.74
C GLU A 445 -17.39 -2.47 28.36
N SER A 446 -16.25 -2.44 27.67
CA SER A 446 -16.16 -1.89 26.31
C SER A 446 -16.99 -2.72 25.31
N GLN A 447 -17.07 -4.03 25.51
CA GLN A 447 -17.96 -4.91 24.74
C GLN A 447 -19.43 -4.53 24.94
N ALA A 448 -19.86 -4.34 26.19
CA ALA A 448 -21.24 -3.95 26.48
C ALA A 448 -21.58 -2.58 25.87
N VAL A 449 -20.63 -1.63 25.89
CA VAL A 449 -20.75 -0.32 25.23
C VAL A 449 -20.86 -0.47 23.71
N PHE A 450 -20.06 -1.33 23.09
CA PHE A 450 -20.14 -1.66 21.67
C PHE A 450 -21.54 -2.19 21.30
N VAL A 451 -22.00 -3.23 21.99
CA VAL A 451 -23.32 -3.84 21.73
C VAL A 451 -24.44 -2.80 21.90
N ALA A 452 -24.38 -1.97 22.95
CA ALA A 452 -25.37 -0.92 23.17
C ALA A 452 -25.38 0.13 22.05
N SER A 453 -24.22 0.69 21.70
CA SER A 453 -24.12 1.73 20.67
C SER A 453 -24.55 1.24 19.28
N VAL A 454 -24.18 0.01 18.90
CA VAL A 454 -24.63 -0.60 17.65
C VAL A 454 -26.13 -0.88 17.68
N THR A 455 -26.66 -1.37 18.80
CA THR A 455 -28.11 -1.60 18.97
C THR A 455 -28.90 -0.32 18.77
N ASP A 456 -28.43 0.79 19.34
CA ASP A 456 -29.07 2.11 19.21
C ASP A 456 -29.06 2.60 17.75
N ILE A 457 -27.92 2.49 17.06
CA ILE A 457 -27.80 2.88 15.65
C ILE A 457 -28.73 2.06 14.77
N VAL A 458 -28.65 0.73 14.86
CA VAL A 458 -29.47 -0.20 14.06
C VAL A 458 -30.96 0.05 14.32
N THR A 459 -31.38 0.17 15.57
CA THR A 459 -32.79 0.39 15.95
C THR A 459 -33.31 1.75 15.46
N LYS A 460 -32.49 2.79 15.57
CA LYS A 460 -32.89 4.16 15.20
C LYS A 460 -33.24 4.25 13.72
N TYR A 461 -32.38 3.71 12.85
CA TYR A 461 -32.50 3.84 11.39
C TYR A 461 -33.21 2.66 10.72
N GLY A 462 -33.27 1.51 11.38
CA GLY A 462 -33.91 0.30 10.84
C GLY A 462 -33.04 -0.47 9.85
N PHE A 463 -31.72 -0.51 10.06
CA PHE A 463 -30.80 -1.28 9.21
C PHE A 463 -31.09 -2.79 9.31
N ASP A 464 -30.90 -3.52 8.21
CA ASP A 464 -31.04 -4.98 8.14
C ASP A 464 -29.90 -5.72 8.85
N GLY A 465 -28.78 -5.05 9.13
CA GLY A 465 -27.56 -5.69 9.58
C GLY A 465 -26.40 -4.73 9.81
N VAL A 466 -25.28 -5.31 10.23
CA VAL A 466 -23.98 -4.64 10.38
C VAL A 466 -22.93 -5.31 9.52
N ASP A 467 -22.00 -4.50 9.06
CA ASP A 467 -20.84 -4.89 8.29
C ASP A 467 -19.55 -4.47 9.04
N ILE A 468 -18.55 -5.34 9.13
CA ILE A 468 -17.38 -5.16 10.00
C ILE A 468 -16.13 -4.81 9.18
N ASP A 469 -15.91 -3.50 9.02
CA ASP A 469 -14.82 -2.86 8.24
C ASP A 469 -13.77 -2.21 9.17
N PHE A 470 -13.32 -2.98 10.15
CA PHE A 470 -12.26 -2.57 11.06
C PHE A 470 -10.88 -2.89 10.45
N GLU A 471 -10.35 -1.92 9.73
CA GLU A 471 -9.03 -1.95 9.11
C GLU A 471 -7.88 -2.00 10.12
N SER A 472 -6.73 -2.47 9.65
CA SER A 472 -5.48 -2.52 10.41
C SER A 472 -5.08 -1.12 10.92
N PRO A 473 -4.62 -0.98 12.18
CA PRO A 473 -4.25 -2.03 13.12
C PRO A 473 -5.40 -2.48 14.06
N SER A 474 -6.66 -2.22 13.74
CA SER A 474 -7.78 -2.77 14.51
C SER A 474 -7.68 -4.29 14.51
N LEU A 475 -7.96 -4.91 15.65
CA LEU A 475 -7.97 -6.38 15.81
C LEU A 475 -6.62 -7.07 15.55
N ASN A 476 -5.51 -6.34 15.44
CA ASN A 476 -4.17 -6.93 15.37
C ASN A 476 -3.98 -7.95 16.51
N LEU A 477 -3.52 -9.14 16.14
CA LEU A 477 -3.34 -10.25 17.07
C LEU A 477 -2.17 -9.98 18.00
N ASP A 478 -2.38 -10.24 19.30
CA ASP A 478 -1.31 -10.25 20.28
C ASP A 478 -0.25 -11.32 19.93
N ALA A 479 1.01 -11.08 20.30
CA ALA A 479 2.13 -11.95 19.90
C ALA A 479 2.02 -13.43 20.33
N ASN A 480 1.19 -13.72 21.33
CA ASN A 480 0.94 -15.07 21.85
C ASN A 480 -0.39 -15.67 21.35
N ASP A 481 -1.20 -14.91 20.62
CA ASP A 481 -2.42 -15.40 19.99
C ASP A 481 -2.07 -16.13 18.70
N ARG A 482 -2.08 -17.47 18.76
CA ARG A 482 -1.55 -18.35 17.70
C ARG A 482 -2.54 -19.40 17.21
N ASP A 483 -3.75 -19.44 17.78
CA ASP A 483 -4.79 -20.39 17.39
C ASP A 483 -6.07 -19.62 17.09
N PHE A 484 -6.38 -19.46 15.80
CA PHE A 484 -7.57 -18.75 15.36
C PHE A 484 -8.88 -19.39 15.86
N ARG A 485 -8.85 -20.66 16.29
CA ARG A 485 -10.03 -21.35 16.82
C ARG A 485 -10.33 -20.97 18.27
N HIS A 486 -9.31 -20.50 18.99
CA HIS A 486 -9.38 -20.09 20.39
C HIS A 486 -8.61 -18.78 20.58
N PRO A 487 -9.09 -17.66 19.98
CA PRO A 487 -8.39 -16.38 20.07
C PRO A 487 -8.25 -15.94 21.52
N THR A 488 -7.16 -15.22 21.81
CA THR A 488 -6.85 -14.69 23.15
C THR A 488 -6.72 -13.18 23.17
N THR A 489 -6.60 -12.54 22.00
CA THR A 489 -6.57 -11.09 21.86
C THR A 489 -7.92 -10.52 22.33
N PRO A 490 -7.96 -9.69 23.41
CA PRO A 490 -9.23 -9.32 24.04
C PRO A 490 -10.25 -8.69 23.10
N SER A 491 -9.83 -7.75 22.24
CA SER A 491 -10.72 -7.10 21.28
C SER A 491 -11.33 -8.08 20.27
N VAL A 492 -10.59 -9.11 19.86
CA VAL A 492 -11.09 -10.17 18.96
C VAL A 492 -12.14 -11.02 19.67
N VAL A 493 -11.86 -11.46 20.90
CA VAL A 493 -12.79 -12.27 21.71
C VAL A 493 -14.09 -11.52 21.98
N HIS A 494 -13.97 -10.29 22.49
CA HIS A 494 -15.14 -9.47 22.83
C HIS A 494 -15.96 -9.09 21.60
N LEU A 495 -15.34 -8.86 20.44
CA LEU A 495 -16.08 -8.57 19.22
C LEU A 495 -16.87 -9.78 18.73
N ILE A 496 -16.31 -10.99 18.76
CA ILE A 496 -17.03 -12.23 18.44
C ILE A 496 -18.27 -12.38 19.34
N ASP A 497 -18.08 -12.22 20.66
CA ASP A 497 -19.18 -12.34 21.62
C ASP A 497 -20.22 -11.22 21.45
N GLY A 498 -19.78 -9.98 21.18
CA GLY A 498 -20.65 -8.83 20.94
C GLY A 498 -21.52 -9.02 19.68
N LEU A 499 -20.95 -9.53 18.59
CA LEU A 499 -21.69 -9.82 17.36
C LEU A 499 -22.72 -10.94 17.55
N ARG A 500 -22.41 -11.96 18.38
CA ARG A 500 -23.38 -12.98 18.78
C ARG A 500 -24.54 -12.37 19.60
N GLN A 501 -24.25 -11.47 20.54
CA GLN A 501 -25.30 -10.76 21.29
C GLN A 501 -26.21 -9.92 20.39
N LEU A 502 -25.64 -9.22 19.39
CA LEU A 502 -26.42 -8.47 18.41
C LEU A 502 -27.34 -9.39 17.59
N ARG A 503 -26.82 -10.54 17.14
CA ARG A 503 -27.61 -11.56 16.43
C ARG A 503 -28.74 -12.12 17.29
N GLU A 504 -28.50 -12.36 18.58
CA GLU A 504 -29.53 -12.80 19.53
C GLU A 504 -30.58 -11.71 19.77
N HIS A 505 -30.17 -10.44 19.86
CA HIS A 505 -31.05 -9.31 20.09
C HIS A 505 -32.00 -9.03 18.91
N PHE A 506 -31.46 -8.95 17.69
CA PHE A 506 -32.23 -8.63 16.48
C PHE A 506 -32.85 -9.87 15.80
N GLY A 507 -32.39 -11.07 16.15
CA GLY A 507 -32.93 -12.33 15.68
C GLY A 507 -32.30 -12.86 14.39
N PRO A 508 -32.82 -14.00 13.88
CA PRO A 508 -32.16 -14.78 12.82
C PRO A 508 -32.19 -14.17 11.41
N HIS A 509 -32.77 -12.98 11.25
CA HIS A 509 -32.73 -12.23 9.98
C HIS A 509 -31.73 -11.08 9.98
N PHE A 510 -31.14 -10.74 11.14
CA PHE A 510 -30.15 -9.67 11.27
C PHE A 510 -28.84 -10.02 10.58
N MET A 511 -28.45 -9.27 9.55
CA MET A 511 -27.29 -9.59 8.75
C MET A 511 -26.00 -9.18 9.45
N ILE A 512 -24.98 -10.04 9.35
CA ILE A 512 -23.63 -9.76 9.82
C ILE A 512 -22.67 -10.15 8.69
N SER A 513 -21.84 -9.20 8.26
CA SER A 513 -20.78 -9.43 7.28
C SER A 513 -19.41 -9.04 7.82
N LEU A 514 -18.36 -9.62 7.24
CA LEU A 514 -16.97 -9.24 7.48
C LEU A 514 -16.36 -8.80 6.14
N VAL A 515 -15.71 -7.65 6.16
CA VAL A 515 -15.01 -7.06 5.01
C VAL A 515 -13.53 -6.88 5.38
N PRO A 516 -12.78 -7.99 5.50
CA PRO A 516 -11.37 -7.94 5.87
C PRO A 516 -10.54 -7.37 4.73
N GLU A 517 -9.47 -6.66 5.07
CA GLU A 517 -8.38 -6.37 4.14
C GLU A 517 -7.73 -7.68 3.68
N GLY A 518 -7.10 -7.67 2.49
CA GLY A 518 -6.41 -8.85 1.97
C GLY A 518 -5.36 -9.43 2.92
N THR A 519 -4.87 -8.65 3.89
CA THR A 519 -3.85 -9.09 4.85
C THR A 519 -4.44 -9.75 6.08
N GLN A 520 -5.68 -9.41 6.43
CA GLN A 520 -6.40 -9.93 7.58
C GLN A 520 -6.98 -11.34 7.35
N ILE A 521 -7.18 -11.79 6.09
CA ILE A 521 -7.51 -13.19 5.75
C ILE A 521 -6.46 -13.82 4.81
N PRO A 522 -6.35 -13.46 3.51
CA PRO A 522 -5.35 -14.09 2.63
C PRO A 522 -3.90 -13.98 3.14
N GLY A 523 -3.52 -12.84 3.74
CA GLY A 523 -2.21 -12.66 4.40
C GLY A 523 -1.98 -13.62 5.58
N GLY A 524 -3.04 -14.21 6.13
CA GLY A 524 -3.02 -15.29 7.09
C GLY A 524 -2.38 -16.59 6.59
N ALA A 525 -2.32 -16.79 5.26
CA ALA A 525 -1.71 -17.98 4.67
C ALA A 525 -0.18 -18.01 4.83
N PRO A 526 0.58 -16.95 4.44
CA PRO A 526 2.02 -16.93 4.65
C PRO A 526 2.46 -16.58 6.08
N ALA A 527 1.65 -15.87 6.88
CA ALA A 527 1.96 -15.53 8.27
C ALA A 527 0.72 -15.41 9.15
N TYR A 528 0.83 -15.68 10.45
CA TYR A 528 -0.25 -15.50 11.42
C TYR A 528 0.25 -14.76 12.67
N GLY A 529 -0.22 -13.53 12.86
CA GLY A 529 0.16 -12.64 13.96
C GLY A 529 0.16 -11.17 13.54
N GLY A 530 -0.04 -10.24 14.48
CA GLY A 530 -0.27 -8.83 14.14
C GLY A 530 -1.48 -8.69 13.20
N GLN A 531 -1.32 -7.96 12.09
CA GLN A 531 -2.37 -7.79 11.09
C GLN A 531 -2.63 -9.05 10.25
N PHE A 532 -1.63 -9.93 10.10
CA PHE A 532 -1.74 -11.08 9.21
C PHE A 532 -2.63 -12.17 9.81
N GLY A 533 -3.77 -12.41 9.17
CA GLY A 533 -4.76 -13.40 9.62
C GLY A 533 -5.65 -12.93 10.79
N SER A 534 -5.65 -11.64 11.14
CA SER A 534 -6.38 -11.09 12.29
C SER A 534 -7.90 -11.31 12.24
N TYR A 535 -8.46 -11.53 11.04
CA TYR A 535 -9.90 -11.80 10.86
C TYR A 535 -10.24 -13.30 10.80
N LEU A 536 -9.25 -14.21 10.75
CA LEU A 536 -9.51 -15.65 10.77
C LEU A 536 -10.29 -16.10 12.01
N PRO A 537 -10.03 -15.58 13.24
CA PRO A 537 -10.83 -15.93 14.40
C PRO A 537 -12.28 -15.47 14.29
N LEU A 538 -12.55 -14.30 13.70
CA LEU A 538 -13.90 -13.80 13.48
C LEU A 538 -14.63 -14.68 12.45
N ALA A 539 -14.00 -14.93 11.30
CA ALA A 539 -14.58 -15.76 10.24
C ALA A 539 -14.86 -17.20 10.71
N TYR A 540 -13.98 -17.76 11.55
CA TYR A 540 -14.20 -19.07 12.17
C TYR A 540 -15.29 -19.03 13.25
N GLY A 541 -15.14 -18.11 14.20
CA GLY A 541 -15.98 -17.99 15.39
C GLY A 541 -17.40 -17.51 15.11
N LEU A 542 -17.68 -16.92 13.94
CA LEU A 542 -19.02 -16.44 13.55
C LEU A 542 -19.60 -17.21 12.35
N ARG A 543 -18.91 -18.24 11.87
CA ARG A 543 -19.23 -18.96 10.62
C ARG A 543 -20.70 -19.37 10.49
N ASP A 544 -21.33 -19.75 11.60
CA ASP A 544 -22.74 -20.16 11.69
C ASP A 544 -23.73 -18.99 11.49
N ILE A 545 -23.37 -17.78 11.91
CA ILE A 545 -24.26 -16.60 11.87
C ILE A 545 -23.90 -15.57 10.80
N LEU A 546 -22.73 -15.68 10.17
CA LEU A 546 -22.34 -14.80 9.06
C LEU A 546 -23.32 -14.93 7.90
N SER A 547 -23.72 -13.76 7.39
CA SER A 547 -24.45 -13.62 6.14
C SER A 547 -23.48 -13.72 4.96
N PHE A 548 -22.35 -13.01 5.03
CA PHE A 548 -21.28 -13.12 4.04
C PHE A 548 -19.92 -12.61 4.55
N VAL A 549 -18.88 -12.90 3.76
CA VAL A 549 -17.54 -12.34 3.87
C VAL A 549 -17.12 -11.87 2.48
N ASP A 550 -16.65 -10.64 2.37
CA ASP A 550 -16.16 -10.01 1.15
C ASP A 550 -14.78 -9.39 1.38
N VAL A 551 -13.74 -10.19 1.16
CA VAL A 551 -12.34 -9.75 1.27
C VAL A 551 -12.08 -8.63 0.28
N GLN A 552 -11.41 -7.57 0.73
CA GLN A 552 -10.96 -6.47 -0.13
C GLN A 552 -9.79 -6.95 -1.03
N ASP A 553 -10.08 -7.35 -2.26
CA ASP A 553 -9.06 -7.76 -3.26
C ASP A 553 -8.40 -6.54 -3.93
N TYR A 554 -8.26 -5.47 -3.16
CA TYR A 554 -7.65 -4.20 -3.55
C TYR A 554 -6.91 -3.62 -2.36
N ASN A 555 -6.10 -2.60 -2.62
CA ASN A 555 -5.23 -1.99 -1.63
C ASN A 555 -4.38 -2.99 -0.81
N THR A 556 -4.02 -4.13 -1.39
CA THR A 556 -3.36 -5.22 -0.67
C THR A 556 -2.03 -5.56 -1.35
N PRO A 557 -1.00 -5.95 -0.57
CA PRO A 557 0.29 -6.37 -1.12
C PRO A 557 0.16 -7.63 -1.98
N PRO A 558 1.21 -7.99 -2.76
CA PRO A 558 1.25 -9.27 -3.43
C PRO A 558 1.17 -10.43 -2.45
N LEU A 559 0.37 -11.44 -2.78
CA LEU A 559 0.10 -12.61 -1.92
C LEU A 559 0.21 -13.91 -2.72
N GLN A 560 0.33 -15.03 -2.01
CA GLN A 560 0.52 -16.35 -2.61
C GLN A 560 -0.81 -17.10 -2.77
N GLY A 561 -1.08 -17.63 -3.96
CA GLY A 561 -2.21 -18.51 -4.20
C GLY A 561 -1.98 -19.94 -3.69
N LEU A 562 -3.04 -20.77 -3.73
CA LEU A 562 -2.98 -22.18 -3.33
C LEU A 562 -2.04 -23.03 -4.22
N ASP A 563 -1.76 -22.56 -5.44
CA ASP A 563 -0.81 -23.18 -6.36
C ASP A 563 0.65 -22.95 -5.98
N GLY A 564 0.92 -22.02 -5.05
CA GLY A 564 2.26 -21.64 -4.60
C GLY A 564 2.91 -20.55 -5.45
N GLU A 565 2.14 -19.83 -6.28
CA GLU A 565 2.63 -18.66 -7.02
C GLU A 565 2.16 -17.34 -6.43
N VAL A 566 2.89 -16.27 -6.74
CA VAL A 566 2.65 -14.92 -6.22
C VAL A 566 1.85 -14.11 -7.22
N TYR A 567 0.77 -13.50 -6.75
CA TYR A 567 -0.15 -12.68 -7.53
C TYR A 567 -0.23 -11.27 -6.97
N GLN A 568 -0.58 -10.30 -7.81
CA GLN A 568 -0.70 -8.88 -7.44
C GLN A 568 -2.12 -8.37 -7.71
N ALA A 569 -2.62 -7.46 -6.87
CA ALA A 569 -3.96 -6.90 -6.98
C ALA A 569 -4.22 -6.23 -8.34
N ALA A 570 -5.49 -5.95 -8.65
CA ALA A 570 -5.94 -5.42 -9.95
C ALA A 570 -5.65 -6.37 -11.14
N THR A 571 -5.70 -7.69 -10.91
CA THR A 571 -5.57 -8.72 -11.94
C THR A 571 -6.59 -9.83 -11.74
N THR A 572 -7.07 -10.42 -12.85
CA THR A 572 -7.96 -11.59 -12.84
C THR A 572 -7.43 -12.72 -11.95
N ASP A 573 -6.12 -12.97 -12.02
CA ASP A 573 -5.46 -14.00 -11.22
C ASP A 573 -5.55 -13.73 -9.72
N TYR A 574 -5.38 -12.48 -9.30
CA TYR A 574 -5.42 -12.12 -7.88
C TYR A 574 -6.81 -12.33 -7.30
N HIS A 575 -7.85 -11.85 -8.00
CA HIS A 575 -9.23 -12.04 -7.56
C HIS A 575 -9.57 -13.54 -7.43
N ALA A 576 -9.14 -14.34 -8.41
CA ALA A 576 -9.35 -15.79 -8.37
C ALA A 576 -8.57 -16.45 -7.22
N ALA A 577 -7.27 -16.16 -7.08
CA ALA A 577 -6.40 -16.80 -6.10
C ALA A 577 -6.75 -16.43 -4.65
N MET A 578 -7.00 -15.15 -4.37
CA MET A 578 -7.29 -14.68 -3.01
C MET A 578 -8.69 -15.09 -2.56
N THR A 579 -9.68 -15.03 -3.45
CA THR A 579 -11.02 -15.53 -3.13
C THR A 579 -11.03 -17.06 -2.96
N GLU A 580 -10.25 -17.82 -3.77
CA GLU A 580 -10.20 -19.28 -3.63
C GLU A 580 -9.53 -19.73 -2.33
N LEU A 581 -8.60 -18.96 -1.74
CA LEU A 581 -8.10 -19.23 -0.39
C LEU A 581 -9.26 -19.32 0.62
N LEU A 582 -10.18 -18.36 0.59
CA LEU A 582 -11.33 -18.35 1.50
C LEU A 582 -12.34 -19.47 1.18
N LEU A 583 -12.57 -19.77 -0.09
CA LEU A 583 -13.53 -20.80 -0.53
C LEU A 583 -13.04 -22.23 -0.24
N HIS A 584 -11.76 -22.50 -0.50
CA HIS A 584 -11.17 -23.83 -0.36
C HIS A 584 -10.64 -24.07 1.07
N GLY A 585 -10.16 -23.02 1.73
CA GLY A 585 -9.37 -23.14 2.95
C GLY A 585 -7.88 -23.34 2.67
N PHE A 586 -7.05 -23.06 3.66
CA PHE A 586 -5.59 -23.02 3.53
C PHE A 586 -4.87 -23.31 4.86
N ALA A 587 -3.57 -23.59 4.76
CA ALA A 587 -2.67 -23.71 5.91
C ALA A 587 -2.29 -22.32 6.44
N VAL A 588 -2.70 -22.02 7.66
CA VAL A 588 -2.45 -20.73 8.34
C VAL A 588 -0.97 -20.65 8.72
N GLY A 589 -0.32 -19.52 8.41
CA GLY A 589 1.11 -19.30 8.67
C GLY A 589 2.02 -20.35 8.01
N GLY A 590 1.56 -20.99 6.93
CA GLY A 590 2.26 -22.08 6.25
C GLY A 590 2.35 -23.38 7.05
N ASP A 591 1.64 -23.52 8.17
CA ASP A 591 1.64 -24.75 8.97
C ASP A 591 0.52 -25.70 8.49
N PRO A 592 0.85 -26.86 7.89
CA PRO A 592 -0.15 -27.81 7.40
C PRO A 592 -1.01 -28.44 8.52
N ASN A 593 -0.63 -28.29 9.79
CA ASN A 593 -1.44 -28.72 10.93
C ASN A 593 -2.47 -27.67 11.34
N GLU A 594 -2.28 -26.42 10.94
CA GLU A 594 -3.16 -25.29 11.24
C GLU A 594 -4.01 -24.94 10.02
N LEU A 595 -5.01 -25.78 9.72
CA LEU A 595 -5.89 -25.57 8.56
C LEU A 595 -7.08 -24.67 8.91
N PHE A 596 -7.20 -23.55 8.21
CA PHE A 596 -8.43 -22.77 8.15
C PHE A 596 -9.40 -23.46 7.18
N PRO A 597 -10.60 -23.90 7.62
CA PRO A 597 -11.56 -24.54 6.73
C PRO A 597 -12.10 -23.53 5.71
N GLY A 598 -12.44 -24.00 4.50
CA GLY A 598 -13.11 -23.16 3.50
C GLY A 598 -14.47 -22.64 3.97
N MET A 599 -14.83 -21.41 3.59
CA MET A 599 -16.15 -20.85 3.83
C MET A 599 -17.14 -21.39 2.78
N PRO A 600 -18.42 -21.61 3.16
CA PRO A 600 -19.45 -21.96 2.19
C PRO A 600 -19.52 -20.90 1.09
N ALA A 601 -19.52 -21.33 -0.18
CA ALA A 601 -19.44 -20.42 -1.31
C ALA A 601 -20.59 -19.40 -1.32
N GLU A 602 -21.77 -19.79 -0.84
CA GLU A 602 -22.95 -18.93 -0.73
C GLU A 602 -22.82 -17.80 0.30
N LYS A 603 -21.72 -17.78 1.07
CA LYS A 603 -21.33 -16.73 2.00
C LYS A 603 -20.08 -15.95 1.55
N VAL A 604 -19.52 -16.22 0.37
CA VAL A 604 -18.28 -15.56 -0.08
C VAL A 604 -18.59 -14.67 -1.27
N ALA A 605 -18.17 -13.40 -1.19
CA ALA A 605 -18.18 -12.47 -2.31
C ALA A 605 -16.76 -11.93 -2.56
N VAL A 606 -16.50 -11.52 -3.81
CA VAL A 606 -15.23 -10.89 -4.21
C VAL A 606 -15.32 -9.38 -3.98
N GLY A 607 -14.39 -8.76 -3.26
CA GLY A 607 -14.39 -7.33 -3.01
C GLY A 607 -13.55 -6.54 -4.02
N PHE A 608 -14.17 -5.57 -4.70
CA PHE A 608 -13.56 -4.74 -5.73
C PHE A 608 -13.52 -3.25 -5.36
N LEU A 609 -12.54 -2.55 -5.92
CA LEU A 609 -12.43 -1.09 -5.82
C LEU A 609 -12.80 -0.46 -7.17
N THR A 610 -13.91 0.26 -7.19
CA THR A 610 -14.37 1.04 -8.33
C THR A 610 -13.26 2.01 -8.77
N GLY A 611 -12.91 1.97 -10.06
CA GLY A 611 -11.85 2.80 -10.64
C GLY A 611 -10.44 2.24 -10.48
N TYR A 612 -10.26 1.08 -9.84
CA TYR A 612 -8.95 0.44 -9.67
C TYR A 612 -8.54 -0.37 -10.90
N GLU A 613 -9.46 -1.19 -11.41
CA GLU A 613 -9.36 -1.90 -12.69
C GLU A 613 -10.63 -1.71 -13.53
N GLY A 614 -10.59 -2.11 -14.81
CA GLY A 614 -11.74 -2.03 -15.70
C GLY A 614 -12.78 -3.13 -15.41
N PRO A 615 -14.07 -2.91 -15.74
CA PRO A 615 -15.12 -3.92 -15.56
C PRO A 615 -14.85 -5.26 -16.23
N GLU A 616 -14.03 -5.30 -17.29
CA GLU A 616 -13.65 -6.53 -17.99
C GLU A 616 -12.81 -7.46 -17.09
N THR A 617 -11.81 -6.93 -16.39
CA THR A 617 -10.98 -7.70 -15.44
C THR A 617 -11.83 -8.23 -14.28
N MET A 618 -12.72 -7.40 -13.74
CA MET A 618 -13.65 -7.81 -12.67
C MET A 618 -14.60 -8.92 -13.15
N HIS A 619 -15.14 -8.79 -14.37
CA HIS A 619 -15.96 -9.82 -15.00
C HIS A 619 -15.19 -11.13 -15.15
N HIS A 620 -13.98 -11.10 -15.73
CA HIS A 620 -13.15 -12.30 -15.87
C HIS A 620 -12.90 -13.01 -14.54
N GLY A 621 -12.60 -12.26 -13.47
CA GLY A 621 -12.43 -12.82 -12.12
C GLY A 621 -13.70 -13.52 -11.61
N ILE A 622 -14.85 -12.85 -11.72
CA ILE A 622 -16.15 -13.39 -11.28
C ILE A 622 -16.54 -14.63 -12.10
N ASP A 623 -16.51 -14.57 -13.43
CA ASP A 623 -16.89 -15.70 -14.30
C ASP A 623 -15.97 -16.89 -14.11
N TYR A 624 -14.67 -16.65 -13.93
CA TYR A 624 -13.74 -17.72 -13.65
C TYR A 624 -14.07 -18.41 -12.33
N LEU A 625 -14.27 -17.64 -11.26
CA LEU A 625 -14.63 -18.17 -9.95
C LEU A 625 -15.96 -18.92 -9.96
N VAL A 626 -16.99 -18.40 -10.63
CA VAL A 626 -18.33 -19.03 -10.67
C VAL A 626 -18.34 -20.29 -11.53
N THR A 627 -17.71 -20.26 -12.71
CA THR A 627 -17.90 -21.28 -13.75
C THR A 627 -16.71 -22.23 -13.95
N GLY A 628 -15.54 -21.90 -13.41
CA GLY A 628 -14.28 -22.61 -13.67
C GLY A 628 -13.70 -22.34 -15.06
N LYS A 629 -14.34 -21.51 -15.89
CA LYS A 629 -13.86 -21.17 -17.24
C LYS A 629 -12.73 -20.17 -17.15
N LYS A 630 -11.50 -20.69 -17.22
CA LYS A 630 -10.29 -19.88 -17.18
C LYS A 630 -10.22 -18.92 -18.38
N PRO A 631 -10.16 -17.60 -18.15
CA PRO A 631 -9.97 -16.62 -19.21
C PRO A 631 -8.52 -16.60 -19.69
N ALA A 632 -8.27 -16.04 -20.88
CA ALA A 632 -6.97 -16.13 -21.54
C ALA A 632 -5.85 -15.33 -20.83
N ASP A 633 -6.22 -14.29 -20.08
CA ASP A 633 -5.33 -13.44 -19.30
C ASP A 633 -4.99 -14.01 -17.92
N ALA A 634 -5.69 -15.06 -17.48
CA ALA A 634 -5.41 -15.73 -16.21
C ALA A 634 -4.32 -16.82 -16.36
N THR A 635 -3.42 -16.88 -15.39
CA THR A 635 -2.41 -17.91 -15.23
C THR A 635 -2.66 -18.82 -14.03
N TYR A 636 -3.38 -18.36 -13.01
CA TYR A 636 -3.78 -19.12 -11.83
C TYR A 636 -4.72 -20.28 -12.22
N PRO A 637 -4.41 -21.53 -11.85
CA PRO A 637 -5.33 -22.65 -12.00
C PRO A 637 -6.18 -22.78 -10.72
N LEU A 638 -7.50 -22.59 -10.83
CA LEU A 638 -8.39 -22.90 -9.70
C LEU A 638 -8.15 -24.34 -9.24
N VAL A 639 -7.99 -24.51 -7.92
CA VAL A 639 -7.92 -25.82 -7.28
C VAL A 639 -9.21 -26.60 -7.55
N ASN A 640 -10.35 -25.91 -7.55
CA ASN A 640 -11.61 -26.47 -8.04
C ASN A 640 -11.85 -26.11 -9.52
N PRO A 641 -11.55 -27.01 -10.48
CA PRO A 641 -11.67 -26.70 -11.90
C PRO A 641 -13.11 -26.52 -12.39
N ALA A 642 -14.11 -26.92 -11.59
CA ALA A 642 -15.53 -26.70 -11.91
C ALA A 642 -16.01 -25.30 -11.48
N GLY A 643 -15.15 -24.52 -10.82
CA GLY A 643 -15.54 -23.27 -10.18
C GLY A 643 -16.45 -23.47 -8.97
N TYR A 644 -17.01 -22.38 -8.49
CA TYR A 644 -17.84 -22.25 -7.31
C TYR A 644 -19.20 -21.67 -7.71
N PRO A 645 -20.11 -22.45 -8.31
CA PRO A 645 -21.44 -21.97 -8.72
C PRO A 645 -22.26 -21.42 -7.56
N GLY A 646 -21.91 -21.79 -6.32
CA GLY A 646 -22.50 -21.27 -5.10
C GLY A 646 -22.01 -19.88 -4.67
N LEU A 647 -21.02 -19.27 -5.32
CA LEU A 647 -20.43 -17.99 -4.91
C LEU A 647 -21.52 -16.93 -4.64
N LEU A 648 -21.46 -16.20 -3.52
CA LEU A 648 -22.51 -15.21 -3.22
C LEU A 648 -22.58 -14.11 -4.27
N GLY A 649 -21.44 -13.56 -4.70
CA GLY A 649 -21.41 -12.48 -5.68
C GLY A 649 -20.18 -11.59 -5.55
N ALA A 650 -20.38 -10.27 -5.66
CA ALA A 650 -19.28 -9.32 -5.59
C ALA A 650 -19.67 -8.01 -4.88
N MET A 651 -18.73 -7.46 -4.13
CA MET A 651 -18.79 -6.20 -3.40
C MET A 651 -17.99 -5.12 -4.12
N TYR A 652 -18.45 -3.87 -4.03
CA TYR A 652 -17.80 -2.72 -4.65
C TYR A 652 -17.71 -1.52 -3.71
N TRP A 653 -16.49 -1.03 -3.50
CA TRP A 653 -16.21 0.30 -2.96
C TRP A 653 -15.92 1.26 -4.12
N THR A 654 -16.78 2.20 -4.54
CA THR A 654 -18.08 2.60 -3.99
C THR A 654 -19.14 2.81 -5.07
N LEU A 655 -20.40 2.87 -4.66
CA LEU A 655 -21.54 3.31 -5.48
C LEU A 655 -21.40 4.78 -5.92
N ASP A 656 -20.77 5.60 -5.08
CA ASP A 656 -20.50 7.01 -5.37
C ASP A 656 -19.57 7.16 -6.58
N ASP A 657 -18.49 6.37 -6.64
CA ASP A 657 -17.58 6.34 -7.79
C ASP A 657 -18.24 5.72 -9.03
N ASP A 658 -19.05 4.67 -8.87
CA ASP A 658 -19.78 4.09 -10.00
C ASP A 658 -20.69 5.15 -10.64
N ARG A 659 -21.43 5.92 -9.82
CA ARG A 659 -22.23 7.04 -10.32
C ARG A 659 -21.39 8.12 -10.99
N ARG A 660 -20.26 8.52 -10.40
CA ARG A 660 -19.34 9.52 -11.00
C ARG A 660 -18.80 9.04 -12.36
N GLU A 661 -18.64 7.74 -12.53
CA GLU A 661 -18.23 7.10 -13.78
C GLU A 661 -19.42 6.73 -14.69
N ASN A 662 -20.59 7.37 -14.54
CA ASN A 662 -21.80 7.10 -15.34
C ASN A 662 -22.28 5.65 -15.27
N TYR A 663 -22.26 5.08 -14.06
CA TYR A 663 -22.73 3.72 -13.76
C TYR A 663 -21.98 2.64 -14.55
N ARG A 664 -20.72 2.91 -14.90
CA ARG A 664 -19.89 2.03 -15.73
C ARG A 664 -19.76 0.61 -15.17
N TYR A 665 -19.79 0.43 -13.85
CA TYR A 665 -19.62 -0.88 -13.22
C TYR A 665 -20.98 -1.54 -13.05
N SER A 666 -21.96 -0.86 -12.43
CA SER A 666 -23.28 -1.47 -12.23
C SER A 666 -24.01 -1.82 -13.54
N ASN A 667 -23.80 -1.06 -14.62
CA ASN A 667 -24.35 -1.40 -15.94
C ASN A 667 -23.74 -2.66 -16.57
N ASN A 668 -22.51 -3.05 -16.20
CA ASN A 668 -21.84 -4.21 -16.78
C ASN A 668 -21.89 -5.44 -15.86
N LEU A 669 -21.72 -5.25 -14.55
CA LEU A 669 -21.50 -6.32 -13.58
C LEU A 669 -22.79 -6.79 -12.91
N GLY A 670 -23.80 -5.92 -12.78
CA GLY A 670 -25.13 -6.32 -12.31
C GLY A 670 -25.77 -7.36 -13.22
N PRO A 671 -25.93 -7.09 -14.53
CA PRO A 671 -26.51 -8.05 -15.47
C PRO A 671 -25.74 -9.37 -15.56
N LEU A 672 -24.42 -9.33 -15.42
CA LEU A 672 -23.59 -10.53 -15.36
C LEU A 672 -23.97 -11.41 -14.17
N LEU A 673 -23.93 -10.85 -12.95
CA LEU A 673 -24.20 -11.60 -11.73
C LEU A 673 -25.64 -12.12 -11.70
N HIS A 674 -26.60 -11.31 -12.13
CA HIS A 674 -28.02 -11.70 -12.15
C HIS A 674 -28.37 -12.70 -13.25
N ALA A 675 -27.50 -12.88 -14.26
CA ALA A 675 -27.71 -13.86 -15.33
C ALA A 675 -27.24 -15.27 -14.97
N TYR A 676 -26.42 -15.43 -13.92
CA TYR A 676 -26.01 -16.76 -13.48
C TYR A 676 -27.21 -17.56 -12.94
N PRO A 677 -27.23 -18.88 -13.13
CA PRO A 677 -28.26 -19.74 -12.55
C PRO A 677 -28.32 -19.55 -11.03
N ALA A 678 -29.51 -19.76 -10.46
CA ALA A 678 -29.62 -19.85 -9.01
C ALA A 678 -28.68 -20.94 -8.47
N LYS A 679 -28.01 -20.61 -7.37
CA LYS A 679 -27.10 -21.47 -6.63
C LYS A 679 -27.80 -22.81 -6.30
N PRO A 680 -27.10 -23.95 -6.46
CA PRO A 680 -27.66 -25.29 -6.29
C PRO A 680 -28.10 -25.62 -4.86
#